data_AF-A0AAV5H1U6-F1
#
_entry.id   AF-A0AAV5H1U6-F1
#
_cell.length_a   1.000
_cell.length_b   1.000
_cell.length_c   1.000
_cell.angle_alpha   90.00
_cell.angle_beta   90.00
_cell.angle_gamma   90.00
#
_symmetry.space_group_name_H-M   'P 1'
#
loop_
_entity.id
_entity.type
_entity.pdbx_description
1 polymer ?
#
loop_
_entity_poly.entity_id
_entity_poly.type
_entity_poly.pdbx_seq_one_letter_code
_entity_poly.pdbx_strand_id
1 'polypeptide(L)'
;MDFKITRGQRYRVRVSEKETEAVKIAVSNLETDLAKVLGGTPAPEKEAFVPEILAGTLGCSEEIGAYIDSSRLQDEDGNLRKEAYIQCVRGGRLVIAGTDRRGTIYGIYTFCEAIGVSPWYFWADVPVKQKEEIRLPEGYDKTDYPSVEYRGIFINDEEELEAWVKKHMGEPTIGVKTYEKVFELLLRLKGNYIWPAMHVNSFNQKRENGALADRMGIVVGTSHCDMLMRSNNREWYPWIASKGWKDAVYDYSIPGRNREILQEYWRESVEQNREFEVCYTLGMRGIHDSGFETKTLEGKTEEEKRKAKTQLLETIIRDQRGILSQTLGRDTMMTFIPYKEVLELYDNGLEIPEDMTLVWANDNYGYIRRYPSEKEQHRSGGNGIYYHNSYWASPGMSYVFLCSIPLAHTRNELKKAYAEGIRKLWVLNSGAMKPLEQEIEFFLRLAWEIGREDALTEDVDTYAADWIDRNFSGGHGRETAALLNDFSQLTNVIKLENMDYDAFSQIAYGDEAAVRIHKYEELFRKGNAIYGQLPEAEKDAFFQLVLMRIHAAYFTNCQFYYGDRSTLCVKQGKMQAARLYTRKSMEYDDARRKMLHYYNKTMSGGKWDGILNPEGFPPPRAAMMPVCTPPLEIGERRMLITVWNGEDSLSFVKPGEKWIEIGNAGNGELEFSMYAPEWLSVSETSGRVGSEKRILLSPKCFDRDRQGEMVVIDRTEGEEVRIPVCVRIFPSDCPNTEDGGIISVEADTAVSPGFRVIRRLGRCRGNLVEAAADRQQREGGRPDAAEALTYPFYLTQDTPAEGALLEIHRFPSLNATGRIRIGVSVDDGPVAIVESFSNDEWRGNWKQNVLNNVDRLYRKLPEMKKGLHHLSFYPVDRYFAFTRFVIYQGERKENSLGLPGGDQRLPELWDLTAWENQFYGDISLKPRPVEYAPVISREDSLAVTSLIKYPEAYAAPISPEWYLKAGKKGPEEVSGTIRIDAAMALSGSSRAWTEGFGWEYCSSESFGRSGLAMYIRDRSLRWETAEEAPSLNYRFRCGGGMYRIWMLAKFNRKEEAFFAMGFDGRMLPEEELYSKGNLFRYEAEQIYRWVPAARITAAPGEHILQVCPLASGLRIDRLYLTKGEELPPLDAGWNG
;
A
#
# COMPACT_ATOMS: atom_id res chain seq x y z
N MET A 1 -14.61 14.27 -48.68
CA MET A 1 -14.71 15.58 -48.02
C MET A 1 -14.33 15.36 -46.57
N ASP A 2 -13.38 16.09 -46.02
CA ASP A 2 -13.03 15.94 -44.60
C ASP A 2 -14.23 16.21 -43.71
N PHE A 3 -14.33 15.50 -42.58
CA PHE A 3 -15.22 15.89 -41.50
C PHE A 3 -14.57 17.03 -40.72
N LYS A 4 -15.28 18.14 -40.53
CA LYS A 4 -14.75 19.34 -39.87
C LYS A 4 -15.81 20.05 -39.02
N ILE A 5 -15.49 20.39 -37.78
CA ILE A 5 -16.25 21.32 -36.94
C ILE A 5 -15.32 22.43 -36.46
N THR A 6 -15.69 23.70 -36.65
CA THR A 6 -14.95 24.85 -36.09
C THR A 6 -15.59 25.37 -34.82
N ARG A 7 -14.81 26.07 -34.00
CA ARG A 7 -15.29 26.73 -32.77
C ARG A 7 -16.52 27.60 -33.03
N GLY A 8 -17.52 27.48 -32.15
CA GLY A 8 -18.80 28.19 -32.25
C GLY A 8 -19.72 27.73 -33.40
N GLN A 9 -19.27 26.82 -34.27
CA GLN A 9 -20.10 26.27 -35.33
C GLN A 9 -21.14 25.31 -34.75
N ARG A 10 -22.36 25.34 -35.30
CA ARG A 10 -23.37 24.33 -34.98
C ARG A 10 -23.06 23.01 -35.67
N TYR A 11 -23.37 21.91 -35.02
CA TYR A 11 -23.16 20.54 -35.51
C TYR A 11 -24.41 19.69 -35.25
N ARG A 12 -24.50 18.54 -35.91
CA ARG A 12 -25.59 17.58 -35.68
C ARG A 12 -25.03 16.22 -35.26
N VAL A 13 -25.53 15.68 -34.16
CA VAL A 13 -25.33 14.27 -33.78
C VAL A 13 -26.64 13.54 -34.00
N ARG A 14 -26.64 12.49 -34.83
CA ARG A 14 -27.83 11.67 -35.12
C ARG A 14 -27.67 10.28 -34.53
N VAL A 15 -28.76 9.80 -33.95
CA VAL A 15 -28.91 8.46 -33.37
C VAL A 15 -30.32 7.95 -33.68
N SER A 16 -30.49 6.64 -33.84
CA SER A 16 -31.81 6.05 -34.14
C SER A 16 -32.70 6.04 -32.89
N GLU A 17 -34.00 6.31 -33.06
CA GLU A 17 -34.99 6.18 -31.95
C GLU A 17 -35.07 4.76 -31.39
N LYS A 18 -34.68 3.75 -32.19
CA LYS A 18 -34.60 2.34 -31.78
C LYS A 18 -33.38 2.01 -30.92
N GLU A 19 -32.46 2.97 -30.72
CA GLU A 19 -31.30 2.74 -29.85
C GLU A 19 -31.70 2.61 -28.39
N THR A 20 -30.85 1.91 -27.65
CA THR A 20 -30.99 1.80 -26.20
C THR A 20 -30.76 3.15 -25.52
N GLU A 21 -31.34 3.33 -24.33
CA GLU A 21 -31.09 4.53 -23.52
C GLU A 21 -29.60 4.72 -23.20
N ALA A 22 -28.84 3.63 -23.06
CA ALA A 22 -27.39 3.69 -22.82
C ALA A 22 -26.64 4.43 -23.93
N VAL A 23 -26.99 4.14 -25.20
CA VAL A 23 -26.39 4.82 -26.37
C VAL A 23 -26.84 6.28 -26.42
N LYS A 24 -28.11 6.57 -26.13
CA LYS A 24 -28.64 7.95 -26.11
C LYS A 24 -27.95 8.81 -25.02
N ILE A 25 -27.68 8.24 -23.85
CA ILE A 25 -26.91 8.90 -22.79
C ILE A 25 -25.49 9.22 -23.26
N ALA A 26 -24.80 8.27 -23.92
CA ALA A 26 -23.46 8.52 -24.46
C ALA A 26 -23.47 9.61 -25.55
N VAL A 27 -24.50 9.67 -26.40
CA VAL A 27 -24.70 10.74 -27.38
C VAL A 27 -24.90 12.10 -26.71
N SER A 28 -25.72 12.18 -25.65
CA SER A 28 -25.88 13.41 -24.85
C SER A 28 -24.56 13.87 -24.21
N ASN A 29 -23.76 12.93 -23.72
CA ASN A 29 -22.43 13.20 -23.19
C ASN A 29 -21.49 13.73 -24.29
N LEU A 30 -21.53 13.16 -25.50
CA LEU A 30 -20.79 13.67 -26.66
C LEU A 30 -21.18 15.10 -27.02
N GLU A 31 -22.48 15.42 -27.04
CA GLU A 31 -22.94 16.79 -27.31
C GLU A 31 -22.43 17.77 -26.25
N THR A 32 -22.48 17.37 -24.98
CA THR A 32 -21.95 18.14 -23.85
C THR A 32 -20.44 18.36 -23.96
N ASP A 33 -19.70 17.32 -24.34
CA ASP A 33 -18.26 17.36 -24.48
C ASP A 33 -17.84 18.24 -25.68
N LEU A 34 -18.53 18.14 -26.82
CA LEU A 34 -18.34 19.05 -27.96
C LEU A 34 -18.62 20.50 -27.58
N ALA A 35 -19.65 20.78 -26.78
CA ALA A 35 -19.94 22.12 -26.30
C ALA A 35 -18.83 22.67 -25.39
N LYS A 36 -18.25 21.85 -24.50
CA LYS A 36 -17.10 22.25 -23.67
C LYS A 36 -15.84 22.51 -24.50
N VAL A 37 -15.58 21.70 -25.53
CA VAL A 37 -14.38 21.78 -26.37
C VAL A 37 -14.45 22.94 -27.38
N LEU A 38 -15.59 23.13 -28.06
CA LEU A 38 -15.75 24.07 -29.18
C LEU A 38 -16.69 25.26 -28.90
N GLY A 39 -17.46 25.25 -27.81
CA GLY A 39 -18.44 26.30 -27.50
C GLY A 39 -19.63 26.40 -28.48
N GLY A 40 -19.77 25.47 -29.43
CA GLY A 40 -20.91 25.37 -30.35
C GLY A 40 -22.12 24.69 -29.70
N THR A 41 -23.30 24.86 -30.29
CA THR A 41 -24.55 24.18 -29.85
C THR A 41 -25.05 23.22 -30.93
N PRO A 42 -25.83 22.18 -30.57
CA PRO A 42 -26.51 21.34 -31.55
C PRO A 42 -27.36 22.17 -32.53
N ALA A 43 -27.32 21.79 -33.80
CA ALA A 43 -28.10 22.40 -34.87
C ALA A 43 -29.56 21.90 -34.85
N PRO A 44 -30.56 22.74 -35.15
CA PRO A 44 -31.92 22.29 -35.43
C PRO A 44 -31.97 21.25 -36.56
N GLU A 45 -32.96 20.36 -36.48
CA GLU A 45 -33.12 19.21 -37.39
C GLU A 45 -33.18 19.60 -38.89
N LYS A 46 -33.70 20.79 -39.20
CA LYS A 46 -33.91 21.28 -40.58
C LYS A 46 -32.78 22.17 -41.11
N GLU A 47 -31.71 22.42 -40.35
CA GLU A 47 -30.60 23.27 -40.81
C GLU A 47 -29.74 22.51 -41.84
N ALA A 48 -29.60 23.05 -43.07
CA ALA A 48 -28.80 22.43 -44.11
C ALA A 48 -27.31 22.78 -43.97
N PHE A 49 -26.42 21.90 -44.44
CA PHE A 49 -24.95 22.14 -44.50
C PHE A 49 -24.24 22.29 -43.15
N VAL A 50 -24.66 21.56 -42.13
CA VAL A 50 -23.93 21.45 -40.85
C VAL A 50 -23.08 20.16 -40.81
N PRO A 51 -21.92 20.16 -40.12
CA PRO A 51 -21.16 18.94 -39.85
C PRO A 51 -22.01 17.91 -39.11
N GLU A 52 -21.94 16.65 -39.54
CA GLU A 52 -22.81 15.58 -39.05
C GLU A 52 -22.01 14.39 -38.51
N ILE A 53 -22.37 13.95 -37.31
CA ILE A 53 -21.91 12.72 -36.65
C ILE A 53 -23.10 11.76 -36.62
N LEU A 54 -22.93 10.56 -37.17
CA LEU A 54 -23.92 9.49 -37.13
C LEU A 54 -23.43 8.40 -36.18
N ALA A 55 -24.14 8.17 -35.08
CA ALA A 55 -23.79 7.15 -34.09
C ALA A 55 -24.90 6.10 -33.97
N GLY A 56 -24.55 4.82 -33.87
CA GLY A 56 -25.53 3.77 -33.59
C GLY A 56 -24.99 2.35 -33.64
N THR A 57 -25.84 1.43 -33.24
CA THR A 57 -25.58 0.00 -33.13
C THR A 57 -25.99 -0.70 -34.42
N LEU A 58 -25.20 -1.68 -34.85
CA LEU A 58 -25.53 -2.52 -36.01
C LEU A 58 -26.93 -3.14 -35.85
N GLY A 59 -27.74 -3.06 -36.90
CA GLY A 59 -29.12 -3.55 -36.91
C GLY A 59 -30.18 -2.57 -36.36
N CYS A 60 -29.78 -1.51 -35.64
CA CYS A 60 -30.71 -0.48 -35.15
C CYS A 60 -31.00 0.63 -36.18
N SER A 61 -30.09 0.84 -37.14
CA SER A 61 -30.22 1.79 -38.25
C SER A 61 -29.68 1.21 -39.55
N GLU A 62 -30.54 1.12 -40.58
CA GLU A 62 -30.12 0.67 -41.94
C GLU A 62 -29.15 1.66 -42.60
N GLU A 63 -29.23 2.95 -42.25
CA GLU A 63 -28.37 4.01 -42.79
C GLU A 63 -26.89 3.79 -42.42
N ILE A 64 -26.62 3.35 -41.19
CA ILE A 64 -25.24 3.12 -40.71
C ILE A 64 -24.55 2.03 -41.53
N GLY A 65 -25.27 0.95 -41.85
CA GLY A 65 -24.74 -0.17 -42.63
C GLY A 65 -24.25 0.23 -44.03
N ALA A 66 -24.75 1.33 -44.60
CA ALA A 66 -24.30 1.82 -45.90
C ALA A 66 -22.90 2.50 -45.87
N TYR A 67 -22.43 2.90 -44.69
CA TYR A 67 -21.17 3.64 -44.53
C TYR A 67 -20.00 2.81 -43.98
N ILE A 68 -20.28 1.62 -43.45
CA ILE A 68 -19.28 0.79 -42.77
C ILE A 68 -19.14 -0.59 -43.40
N ASP A 69 -17.94 -1.16 -43.29
CA ASP A 69 -17.68 -2.57 -43.59
C ASP A 69 -17.73 -3.38 -42.28
N SER A 70 -18.81 -4.13 -42.08
CA SER A 70 -19.04 -4.90 -40.85
C SER A 70 -18.13 -6.12 -40.71
N SER A 71 -17.49 -6.58 -41.80
CA SER A 71 -16.54 -7.71 -41.73
C SER A 71 -15.34 -7.42 -40.84
N ARG A 72 -14.99 -6.13 -40.69
CA ARG A 72 -13.90 -5.67 -39.82
C ARG A 72 -14.18 -5.80 -38.34
N LEU A 73 -15.46 -5.98 -37.98
CA LEU A 73 -15.90 -6.18 -36.61
C LEU A 73 -16.05 -7.67 -36.28
N GLN A 74 -15.66 -8.57 -37.18
CA GLN A 74 -15.78 -10.01 -37.00
C GLN A 74 -14.50 -10.63 -36.42
N ASP A 75 -14.66 -11.77 -35.75
CA ASP A 75 -13.58 -12.66 -35.37
C ASP A 75 -13.14 -13.56 -36.53
N GLU A 76 -12.17 -14.44 -36.27
CA GLU A 76 -11.60 -15.34 -37.27
C GLU A 76 -12.64 -16.35 -37.79
N ASP A 77 -13.71 -16.59 -37.03
CA ASP A 77 -14.83 -17.47 -37.39
C ASP A 77 -15.98 -16.72 -38.10
N GLY A 78 -15.84 -15.41 -38.30
CA GLY A 78 -16.85 -14.56 -38.95
C GLY A 78 -17.97 -14.07 -38.02
N ASN A 79 -17.89 -14.31 -36.71
CA ASN A 79 -18.88 -13.81 -35.75
C ASN A 79 -18.55 -12.37 -35.36
N LEU A 80 -19.56 -11.52 -35.15
CA LEU A 80 -19.33 -10.17 -34.64
C LEU A 80 -18.70 -10.22 -33.24
N ARG A 81 -17.55 -9.55 -33.08
CA ARG A 81 -16.88 -9.39 -31.79
C ARG A 81 -17.75 -8.57 -30.85
N LYS A 82 -17.90 -9.02 -29.61
CA LYS A 82 -18.62 -8.28 -28.56
C LYS A 82 -17.94 -6.93 -28.32
N GLU A 83 -18.75 -5.89 -28.16
CA GLU A 83 -18.33 -4.52 -27.82
C GLU A 83 -17.30 -3.90 -28.79
N ALA A 84 -17.24 -4.41 -30.01
CA ALA A 84 -16.38 -3.86 -31.06
C ALA A 84 -17.03 -2.61 -31.66
N TYR A 85 -16.19 -1.69 -32.14
CA TYR A 85 -16.67 -0.49 -32.83
C TYR A 85 -15.78 -0.09 -33.99
N ILE A 86 -16.37 0.69 -34.89
CA ILE A 86 -15.69 1.36 -35.99
C ILE A 86 -16.03 2.85 -35.98
N GLN A 87 -15.01 3.70 -36.14
CA GLN A 87 -15.15 5.12 -36.44
C GLN A 87 -14.64 5.34 -37.87
N CYS A 88 -15.43 5.93 -38.75
CA CYS A 88 -14.96 6.25 -40.10
C CYS A 88 -15.49 7.59 -40.61
N VAL A 89 -14.75 8.21 -41.54
CA VAL A 89 -15.23 9.39 -42.26
C VAL A 89 -15.62 9.00 -43.67
N ARG A 90 -16.90 9.22 -44.02
CA ARG A 90 -17.46 8.95 -45.35
C ARG A 90 -18.35 10.10 -45.80
N GLY A 91 -18.05 10.66 -46.97
CA GLY A 91 -18.86 11.73 -47.55
C GLY A 91 -19.00 12.96 -46.65
N GLY A 92 -17.94 13.35 -45.94
CA GLY A 92 -17.94 14.50 -45.03
C GLY A 92 -18.57 14.27 -43.66
N ARG A 93 -18.96 13.04 -43.32
CA ARG A 93 -19.59 12.68 -42.05
C ARG A 93 -18.69 11.79 -41.22
N LEU A 94 -18.71 11.96 -39.90
CA LEU A 94 -18.16 10.97 -38.97
C LEU A 94 -19.23 9.93 -38.65
N VAL A 95 -18.96 8.67 -38.93
CA VAL A 95 -19.82 7.54 -38.58
C VAL A 95 -19.17 6.75 -37.45
N ILE A 96 -19.93 6.49 -36.38
CA ILE A 96 -19.51 5.71 -35.22
C ILE A 96 -20.49 4.55 -35.08
N ALA A 97 -20.02 3.32 -35.30
CA ALA A 97 -20.87 2.14 -35.28
C ALA A 97 -20.33 1.05 -34.37
N GLY A 98 -21.19 0.50 -33.51
CA GLY A 98 -20.87 -0.61 -32.61
C GLY A 98 -21.56 -1.92 -32.99
N THR A 99 -20.97 -3.06 -32.61
CA THR A 99 -21.61 -4.38 -32.74
C THR A 99 -22.75 -4.58 -31.74
N ASP A 100 -22.69 -3.90 -30.60
CA ASP A 100 -23.72 -3.86 -29.56
C ASP A 100 -23.77 -2.47 -28.88
N ARG A 101 -24.66 -2.31 -27.89
CA ARG A 101 -24.84 -1.04 -27.17
C ARG A 101 -23.54 -0.49 -26.59
N ARG A 102 -22.67 -1.35 -26.04
CA ARG A 102 -21.41 -0.95 -25.42
C ARG A 102 -20.34 -0.63 -26.46
N GLY A 103 -20.28 -1.38 -27.56
CA GLY A 103 -19.44 -1.03 -28.71
C GLY A 103 -19.70 0.40 -29.19
N THR A 104 -20.97 0.76 -29.39
CA THR A 104 -21.36 2.12 -29.81
C THR A 104 -20.92 3.17 -28.78
N ILE A 105 -21.14 2.91 -27.48
CA ILE A 105 -20.73 3.79 -26.39
C ILE A 105 -19.20 3.99 -26.37
N TYR A 106 -18.40 2.93 -26.53
CA TYR A 106 -16.94 3.05 -26.56
C TYR A 106 -16.43 3.76 -27.80
N GLY A 107 -17.10 3.59 -28.95
CA GLY A 107 -16.83 4.37 -30.15
C GLY A 107 -17.07 5.87 -29.91
N ILE A 108 -18.14 6.23 -29.21
CA ILE A 108 -18.42 7.62 -28.83
C ILE A 108 -17.35 8.15 -27.86
N TYR A 109 -17.07 7.46 -26.76
CA TYR A 109 -16.11 7.95 -25.77
C TYR A 109 -14.66 7.95 -26.27
N THR A 110 -14.29 7.06 -27.19
CA THR A 110 -12.99 7.14 -27.88
C THR A 110 -12.88 8.43 -28.69
N PHE A 111 -13.97 8.91 -29.29
CA PHE A 111 -13.98 10.21 -29.96
C PHE A 111 -13.91 11.36 -28.95
N CYS A 112 -14.65 11.30 -27.83
CA CYS A 112 -14.55 12.28 -26.74
C CYS A 112 -13.11 12.42 -26.19
N GLU A 113 -12.43 11.30 -25.96
CA GLU A 113 -11.02 11.28 -25.53
C GLU A 113 -10.12 11.94 -26.60
N ALA A 114 -10.28 11.56 -27.87
CA ALA A 114 -9.49 12.10 -28.97
C ALA A 114 -9.65 13.62 -29.16
N ILE A 115 -10.82 14.19 -28.83
CA ILE A 115 -11.05 15.64 -28.89
C ILE A 115 -10.60 16.37 -27.61
N GLY A 116 -10.02 15.66 -26.63
CA GLY A 116 -9.36 16.24 -25.46
C GLY A 116 -10.19 16.24 -24.18
N VAL A 117 -11.25 15.43 -24.08
CA VAL A 117 -11.99 15.24 -22.82
C VAL A 117 -11.46 14.02 -22.08
N SER A 118 -10.73 14.26 -21.00
CA SER A 118 -10.25 13.20 -20.12
C SER A 118 -11.42 12.44 -19.45
N PRO A 119 -11.33 11.11 -19.30
CA PRO A 119 -12.22 10.35 -18.41
C PRO A 119 -12.28 10.92 -16.98
N TRP A 120 -11.20 11.58 -16.54
CA TRP A 120 -11.02 12.11 -15.19
C TRP A 120 -11.48 13.55 -15.01
N TYR A 121 -12.18 14.15 -15.99
CA TYR A 121 -12.63 15.54 -15.89
C TYR A 121 -13.49 15.82 -14.63
N PHE A 122 -14.29 14.84 -14.20
CA PHE A 122 -15.08 14.93 -12.98
C PHE A 122 -14.33 14.37 -11.76
N TRP A 123 -13.72 13.19 -11.88
CA TRP A 123 -13.13 12.49 -10.73
C TRP A 123 -11.74 12.98 -10.32
N ALA A 124 -11.06 13.79 -11.13
CA ALA A 124 -9.77 14.38 -10.79
C ALA A 124 -9.54 15.80 -11.37
N ASP A 125 -10.62 16.54 -11.65
CA ASP A 125 -10.60 17.93 -12.10
C ASP A 125 -9.76 18.21 -13.35
N VAL A 126 -9.47 17.21 -14.18
CA VAL A 126 -8.69 17.42 -15.40
C VAL A 126 -9.45 18.38 -16.32
N PRO A 127 -8.87 19.56 -16.65
CA PRO A 127 -9.60 20.57 -17.40
C PRO A 127 -9.83 20.13 -18.84
N VAL A 128 -11.01 20.45 -19.37
CA VAL A 128 -11.32 20.22 -20.79
C VAL A 128 -10.63 21.30 -21.63
N LYS A 129 -9.69 20.88 -22.49
CA LYS A 129 -8.93 21.78 -23.35
C LYS A 129 -9.82 22.30 -24.49
N GLN A 130 -9.98 23.62 -24.59
CA GLN A 130 -10.71 24.25 -25.70
C GLN A 130 -9.93 24.13 -27.01
N LYS A 131 -10.62 23.95 -28.13
CA LYS A 131 -10.04 23.83 -29.47
C LYS A 131 -10.67 24.80 -30.46
N GLU A 132 -9.91 25.17 -31.48
CA GLU A 132 -10.40 26.02 -32.58
C GLU A 132 -11.06 25.21 -33.70
N GLU A 133 -10.57 24.00 -33.98
CA GLU A 133 -11.21 23.07 -34.91
C GLU A 133 -11.01 21.61 -34.51
N ILE A 134 -11.97 20.77 -34.88
CA ILE A 134 -11.85 19.31 -34.96
C ILE A 134 -11.91 18.95 -36.45
N ARG A 135 -10.92 18.19 -36.92
CA ARG A 135 -10.86 17.75 -38.32
C ARG A 135 -10.41 16.29 -38.41
N LEU A 136 -11.14 15.50 -39.18
CA LEU A 136 -10.78 14.14 -39.55
C LEU A 136 -10.78 14.01 -41.09
N PRO A 137 -9.72 13.46 -41.70
CA PRO A 137 -9.62 13.36 -43.15
C PRO A 137 -10.67 12.39 -43.73
N GLU A 138 -11.13 12.63 -44.96
CA GLU A 138 -11.92 11.62 -45.70
C GLU A 138 -11.14 10.30 -45.77
N GLY A 139 -11.81 9.18 -45.53
CA GLY A 139 -11.16 7.87 -45.48
C GLY A 139 -10.55 7.53 -44.12
N TYR A 140 -10.58 8.43 -43.12
CA TYR A 140 -10.27 8.07 -41.73
C TYR A 140 -11.08 6.83 -41.34
N ASP A 141 -10.42 5.90 -40.67
CA ASP A 141 -10.99 4.61 -40.34
C ASP A 141 -10.24 3.97 -39.17
N LYS A 142 -10.95 3.72 -38.07
CA LYS A 142 -10.42 3.12 -36.85
C LYS A 142 -11.37 2.03 -36.35
N THR A 143 -10.88 0.82 -36.18
CA THR A 143 -11.61 -0.31 -35.62
C THR A 143 -10.92 -0.79 -34.35
N ASP A 144 -11.70 -1.15 -33.34
CA ASP A 144 -11.16 -1.57 -32.04
C ASP A 144 -12.21 -2.41 -31.27
N TYR A 145 -11.74 -3.21 -30.31
CA TYR A 145 -12.54 -4.16 -29.52
C TYR A 145 -11.80 -4.58 -28.24
N PRO A 146 -12.43 -5.20 -27.23
CA PRO A 146 -11.71 -5.63 -26.03
C PRO A 146 -11.00 -6.99 -26.20
N SER A 147 -9.88 -7.20 -25.49
CA SER A 147 -9.22 -8.50 -25.33
C SER A 147 -9.81 -9.36 -24.19
N VAL A 148 -10.34 -8.72 -23.14
CA VAL A 148 -11.01 -9.37 -21.99
C VAL A 148 -12.49 -8.98 -21.99
N GLU A 149 -13.38 -9.95 -21.86
CA GLU A 149 -14.84 -9.74 -22.07
C GLU A 149 -15.50 -8.90 -20.97
N TYR A 150 -15.23 -9.18 -19.69
CA TYR A 150 -15.74 -8.41 -18.57
C TYR A 150 -14.59 -7.72 -17.83
N ARG A 151 -14.66 -6.40 -17.69
CA ARG A 151 -13.57 -5.54 -17.21
C ARG A 151 -14.14 -4.51 -16.26
N GLY A 152 -13.69 -4.52 -15.01
CA GLY A 152 -14.35 -3.73 -13.99
C GLY A 152 -13.53 -3.43 -12.76
N ILE A 153 -14.19 -2.74 -11.84
CA ILE A 153 -13.67 -2.43 -10.51
C ILE A 153 -14.57 -3.01 -9.42
N PHE A 154 -14.02 -3.14 -8.23
CA PHE A 154 -14.72 -3.35 -6.98
C PHE A 154 -14.50 -2.12 -6.09
N ILE A 155 -15.59 -1.38 -5.84
CA ILE A 155 -15.59 -0.33 -4.83
C ILE A 155 -15.65 -1.02 -3.46
N ASN A 156 -14.54 -0.96 -2.74
CA ASN A 156 -14.34 -1.59 -1.45
C ASN A 156 -13.58 -0.64 -0.52
N ASP A 157 -13.47 -0.96 0.76
CA ASP A 157 -12.75 -0.12 1.74
C ASP A 157 -13.26 1.34 1.72
N GLU A 158 -14.55 1.51 1.40
CA GLU A 158 -15.12 2.68 0.72
C GLU A 158 -15.61 3.79 1.66
N GLU A 159 -15.23 3.77 2.92
CA GLU A 159 -15.76 4.70 3.91
C GLU A 159 -15.37 6.15 3.66
N GLU A 160 -14.21 6.40 3.04
CA GLU A 160 -13.82 7.73 2.57
C GLU A 160 -14.69 8.20 1.41
N LEU A 161 -15.06 7.30 0.49
CA LEU A 161 -16.02 7.60 -0.57
C LEU A 161 -17.39 7.91 0.04
N GLU A 162 -17.84 7.15 1.04
CA GLU A 162 -19.09 7.44 1.73
C GLU A 162 -19.07 8.81 2.44
N ALA A 163 -17.96 9.15 3.11
CA ALA A 163 -17.78 10.43 3.77
C ALA A 163 -17.85 11.60 2.77
N TRP A 164 -17.24 11.45 1.60
CA TRP A 164 -17.33 12.42 0.50
C TRP A 164 -18.76 12.52 -0.05
N VAL A 165 -19.43 11.39 -0.29
CA VAL A 165 -20.81 11.33 -0.81
C VAL A 165 -21.79 12.09 0.10
N LYS A 166 -21.69 11.86 1.41
CA LYS A 166 -22.52 12.53 2.44
C LYS A 166 -22.37 14.06 2.40
N LYS A 167 -21.19 14.55 2.03
CA LYS A 167 -20.89 15.99 1.96
C LYS A 167 -21.24 16.63 0.61
N HIS A 168 -21.04 15.91 -0.49
CA HIS A 168 -21.01 16.52 -1.82
C HIS A 168 -22.11 16.06 -2.79
N MET A 169 -22.67 14.85 -2.61
CA MET A 169 -23.64 14.29 -3.57
C MET A 169 -25.10 14.48 -3.12
N GLY A 170 -25.32 14.92 -1.88
CA GLY A 170 -26.66 15.03 -1.30
C GLY A 170 -27.35 13.67 -1.21
N GLU A 171 -26.58 12.61 -0.95
CA GLU A 171 -27.06 11.26 -0.67
C GLU A 171 -26.57 10.84 0.72
N PRO A 172 -27.37 10.09 1.51
CA PRO A 172 -26.96 9.67 2.86
C PRO A 172 -25.86 8.60 2.85
N THR A 173 -25.61 7.98 1.70
CA THR A 173 -24.61 6.94 1.44
C THR A 173 -24.46 6.77 -0.08
N ILE A 174 -23.50 5.98 -0.54
CA ILE A 174 -23.23 5.72 -1.96
C ILE A 174 -24.50 5.20 -2.66
N GLY A 175 -25.06 5.98 -3.59
CA GLY A 175 -26.35 5.70 -4.22
C GLY A 175 -26.41 6.10 -5.69
N VAL A 176 -27.62 6.29 -6.21
CA VAL A 176 -27.92 6.51 -7.63
C VAL A 176 -27.10 7.66 -8.23
N LYS A 177 -27.00 8.81 -7.56
CA LYS A 177 -26.24 9.96 -8.10
C LYS A 177 -24.75 9.70 -8.14
N THR A 178 -24.25 9.00 -7.12
CA THR A 178 -22.85 8.59 -7.04
C THR A 178 -22.53 7.55 -8.13
N TYR A 179 -23.36 6.51 -8.24
CA TYR A 179 -23.19 5.45 -9.24
C TYR A 179 -23.31 5.96 -10.67
N GLU A 180 -24.14 6.97 -10.95
CA GLU A 180 -24.18 7.61 -12.27
C GLU A 180 -22.79 8.14 -12.67
N LYS A 181 -22.07 8.77 -11.74
CA LYS A 181 -20.71 9.27 -11.97
C LYS A 181 -19.67 8.17 -12.03
N VAL A 182 -19.84 7.07 -11.30
CA VAL A 182 -18.98 5.88 -11.40
C VAL A 182 -19.17 5.18 -12.75
N PHE A 183 -20.40 4.97 -13.19
CA PHE A 183 -20.72 4.28 -14.43
C PHE A 183 -20.25 5.08 -15.65
N GLU A 184 -20.43 6.40 -15.64
CA GLU A 184 -19.86 7.26 -16.68
C GLU A 184 -18.34 7.10 -16.77
N LEU A 185 -17.63 7.12 -15.63
CA LEU A 185 -16.18 6.93 -15.58
C LEU A 185 -15.79 5.56 -16.17
N LEU A 186 -16.43 4.47 -15.72
CA LEU A 186 -16.12 3.12 -16.21
C LEU A 186 -16.31 3.01 -17.72
N LEU A 187 -17.41 3.54 -18.27
CA LEU A 187 -17.65 3.50 -19.72
C LEU A 187 -16.63 4.34 -20.50
N ARG A 188 -16.22 5.51 -19.97
CA ARG A 188 -15.15 6.34 -20.57
C ARG A 188 -13.79 5.62 -20.54
N LEU A 189 -13.54 4.80 -19.53
CA LEU A 189 -12.37 3.93 -19.41
C LEU A 189 -12.53 2.57 -20.13
N LYS A 190 -13.61 2.38 -20.89
CA LYS A 190 -13.97 1.13 -21.59
C LYS A 190 -14.15 -0.10 -20.68
N GLY A 191 -14.49 0.12 -19.41
CA GLY A 191 -14.99 -0.89 -18.48
C GLY A 191 -16.49 -1.12 -18.63
N ASN A 192 -16.95 -2.33 -18.35
CA ASN A 192 -18.37 -2.74 -18.41
C ASN A 192 -18.88 -3.41 -17.14
N TYR A 193 -18.03 -3.64 -16.14
CA TYR A 193 -18.34 -4.47 -14.98
C TYR A 193 -18.09 -3.75 -13.66
N ILE A 194 -18.90 -4.04 -12.64
CA ILE A 194 -18.70 -3.50 -11.29
C ILE A 194 -19.10 -4.49 -10.20
N TRP A 195 -18.29 -4.54 -9.14
CA TRP A 195 -18.72 -4.94 -7.81
C TRP A 195 -18.98 -3.67 -6.98
N PRO A 196 -20.22 -3.44 -6.53
CA PRO A 196 -20.57 -2.21 -5.83
C PRO A 196 -20.11 -2.21 -4.36
N ALA A 197 -20.16 -1.03 -3.73
CA ALA A 197 -19.93 -0.84 -2.30
C ALA A 197 -20.84 -1.76 -1.45
N MET A 198 -20.29 -2.29 -0.36
CA MET A 198 -20.94 -3.32 0.46
C MET A 198 -20.65 -3.22 1.97
N HIS A 199 -19.62 -2.46 2.36
CA HIS A 199 -19.30 -2.24 3.77
C HIS A 199 -20.21 -1.20 4.39
N VAL A 200 -20.46 -0.08 3.71
CA VAL A 200 -21.26 1.03 4.28
C VAL A 200 -22.76 0.90 4.05
N ASN A 201 -23.16 0.21 2.98
CA ASN A 201 -24.55 0.01 2.58
C ASN A 201 -24.70 -1.28 1.73
N SER A 202 -25.87 -1.50 1.12
CA SER A 202 -26.03 -2.52 0.07
C SER A 202 -26.59 -1.93 -1.22
N PHE A 203 -26.00 -2.31 -2.35
CA PHE A 203 -26.46 -1.89 -3.68
C PHE A 203 -27.94 -2.21 -3.92
N ASN A 204 -28.37 -3.40 -3.51
CA ASN A 204 -29.73 -3.90 -3.68
C ASN A 204 -30.75 -3.25 -2.74
N GLN A 205 -30.33 -2.43 -1.76
CA GLN A 205 -31.26 -1.66 -0.93
C GLN A 205 -32.18 -0.76 -1.78
N LYS A 206 -31.70 -0.30 -2.94
CA LYS A 206 -32.49 0.47 -3.91
C LYS A 206 -32.43 -0.20 -5.28
N ARG A 207 -33.58 -0.71 -5.74
CA ARG A 207 -33.73 -1.26 -7.11
C ARG A 207 -33.29 -0.28 -8.21
N GLU A 208 -33.43 1.03 -7.96
CA GLU A 208 -33.00 2.07 -8.90
C GLU A 208 -31.49 2.05 -9.19
N ASN A 209 -30.66 1.55 -8.28
CA ASN A 209 -29.22 1.39 -8.56
C ASN A 209 -29.00 0.38 -9.71
N GLY A 210 -29.68 -0.76 -9.68
CA GLY A 210 -29.63 -1.77 -10.74
C GLY A 210 -30.30 -1.30 -12.04
N ALA A 211 -31.41 -0.57 -11.93
CA ALA A 211 -32.06 0.04 -13.10
C ALA A 211 -31.15 1.07 -13.77
N LEU A 212 -30.43 1.89 -13.01
CA LEU A 212 -29.44 2.83 -13.55
C LEU A 212 -28.29 2.10 -14.24
N ALA A 213 -27.77 1.03 -13.64
CA ALA A 213 -26.69 0.24 -14.23
C ALA A 213 -27.09 -0.30 -15.61
N ASP A 214 -28.27 -0.92 -15.73
CA ASP A 214 -28.76 -1.41 -17.04
C ASP A 214 -29.05 -0.26 -18.02
N ARG A 215 -29.65 0.85 -17.57
CA ARG A 215 -29.88 2.05 -18.40
C ARG A 215 -28.59 2.63 -18.97
N MET A 216 -27.46 2.53 -18.26
CA MET A 216 -26.15 3.00 -18.72
C MET A 216 -25.32 1.91 -19.42
N GLY A 217 -25.74 0.64 -19.33
CA GLY A 217 -25.07 -0.50 -19.96
C GLY A 217 -23.98 -1.15 -19.11
N ILE A 218 -23.98 -0.97 -17.79
CA ILE A 218 -23.04 -1.62 -16.85
C ILE A 218 -23.61 -2.95 -16.38
N VAL A 219 -22.76 -3.99 -16.39
CA VAL A 219 -23.02 -5.30 -15.81
C VAL A 219 -22.65 -5.28 -14.33
N VAL A 220 -23.59 -5.64 -13.46
CA VAL A 220 -23.34 -5.70 -12.02
C VAL A 220 -23.06 -7.13 -11.61
N GLY A 221 -21.98 -7.33 -10.84
CA GLY A 221 -21.76 -8.57 -10.10
C GLY A 221 -21.50 -8.30 -8.63
N THR A 222 -21.12 -9.34 -7.89
CA THR A 222 -20.88 -9.24 -6.46
C THR A 222 -19.65 -10.02 -6.00
N SER A 223 -19.13 -9.61 -4.84
CA SER A 223 -17.96 -10.22 -4.20
C SER A 223 -18.20 -11.69 -3.82
N HIS A 224 -17.12 -12.38 -3.42
CA HIS A 224 -17.10 -13.81 -3.08
C HIS A 224 -17.90 -14.21 -1.84
N CYS A 225 -18.46 -13.29 -1.06
CA CYS A 225 -19.36 -13.58 0.06
C CYS A 225 -20.81 -13.13 -0.20
N ASP A 226 -21.06 -12.49 -1.35
CA ASP A 226 -22.33 -11.87 -1.69
C ASP A 226 -23.07 -12.68 -2.76
N MET A 227 -23.73 -13.75 -2.31
CA MET A 227 -24.37 -14.73 -3.18
C MET A 227 -25.63 -14.17 -3.84
N LEU A 228 -25.79 -14.43 -5.13
CA LEU A 228 -26.98 -14.06 -5.91
C LEU A 228 -27.39 -12.59 -5.72
N MET A 229 -26.43 -11.66 -5.84
CA MET A 229 -26.61 -10.21 -5.66
C MET A 229 -26.94 -9.74 -4.24
N ARG A 230 -26.90 -10.61 -3.22
CA ARG A 230 -27.17 -10.21 -1.82
C ARG A 230 -25.90 -9.81 -1.11
N SER A 231 -25.84 -8.56 -0.63
CA SER A 231 -24.83 -8.13 0.33
C SER A 231 -25.21 -8.60 1.73
N ASN A 232 -24.78 -9.81 2.09
CA ASN A 232 -25.29 -10.50 3.27
C ASN A 232 -25.07 -9.73 4.57
N ASN A 233 -23.92 -9.06 4.67
CA ASN A 233 -23.53 -8.22 5.81
C ASN A 233 -24.57 -7.15 6.15
N ARG A 234 -25.24 -6.60 5.14
CA ARG A 234 -26.18 -5.48 5.28
C ARG A 234 -27.63 -5.86 5.01
N GLU A 235 -27.89 -7.02 4.40
CA GLU A 235 -29.24 -7.42 3.99
C GLU A 235 -29.86 -8.52 4.85
N TRP A 236 -29.08 -9.48 5.36
CA TRP A 236 -29.63 -10.70 5.98
C TRP A 236 -30.50 -10.42 7.22
N TYR A 237 -29.94 -9.72 8.21
CA TYR A 237 -30.67 -9.44 9.45
C TYR A 237 -31.87 -8.49 9.25
N PRO A 238 -31.74 -7.38 8.50
CA PRO A 238 -32.91 -6.55 8.18
C PRO A 238 -34.01 -7.30 7.43
N TRP A 239 -33.63 -8.18 6.49
CA TRP A 239 -34.58 -8.98 5.73
C TRP A 239 -35.32 -9.98 6.63
N ILE A 240 -34.61 -10.75 7.46
CA ILE A 240 -35.24 -11.67 8.42
C ILE A 240 -36.18 -10.92 9.36
N ALA A 241 -35.76 -9.77 9.87
CA ALA A 241 -36.58 -8.95 10.76
C ALA A 241 -37.88 -8.50 10.05
N SER A 242 -37.80 -8.15 8.76
CA SER A 242 -38.97 -7.78 7.95
C SER A 242 -39.96 -8.94 7.73
N LYS A 243 -39.48 -10.18 7.72
CA LYS A 243 -40.30 -11.40 7.64
C LYS A 243 -40.88 -11.84 8.99
N GLY A 244 -40.42 -11.24 10.09
CA GLY A 244 -40.83 -11.60 11.45
C GLY A 244 -40.25 -12.92 11.97
N TRP A 245 -39.20 -13.45 11.33
CA TRP A 245 -38.54 -14.69 11.76
C TRP A 245 -37.46 -14.39 12.80
N LYS A 246 -37.30 -15.29 13.78
CA LYS A 246 -36.36 -15.11 14.91
C LYS A 246 -35.42 -16.30 15.10
N ASP A 247 -35.76 -17.43 14.49
CA ASP A 247 -35.14 -18.74 14.63
C ASP A 247 -34.28 -19.12 13.42
N ALA A 248 -34.38 -18.38 12.31
CA ALA A 248 -33.61 -18.63 11.11
C ALA A 248 -32.16 -18.14 11.25
N VAL A 249 -31.23 -18.96 10.77
CA VAL A 249 -29.79 -18.69 10.78
C VAL A 249 -29.20 -18.88 9.39
N TYR A 250 -28.12 -18.17 9.07
CA TYR A 250 -27.46 -18.24 7.76
C TYR A 250 -26.56 -19.49 7.65
N ASP A 251 -27.18 -20.67 7.80
CA ASP A 251 -26.55 -21.99 7.77
C ASP A 251 -27.39 -22.94 6.90
N TYR A 252 -26.90 -23.23 5.69
CA TYR A 252 -27.59 -24.12 4.74
C TYR A 252 -27.45 -25.61 5.11
N SER A 253 -26.57 -25.95 6.05
CA SER A 253 -26.44 -27.34 6.52
C SER A 253 -27.70 -27.80 7.28
N ILE A 254 -28.48 -26.87 7.83
CA ILE A 254 -29.73 -27.13 8.57
C ILE A 254 -30.89 -27.37 7.57
N PRO A 255 -31.43 -28.60 7.44
CA PRO A 255 -32.47 -28.91 6.46
C PRO A 255 -33.86 -28.34 6.83
N GLY A 256 -34.84 -28.55 5.94
CA GLY A 256 -36.23 -28.16 6.14
C GLY A 256 -36.44 -26.65 6.03
N ARG A 257 -37.25 -26.08 6.94
CA ARG A 257 -37.65 -24.66 6.92
C ARG A 257 -36.48 -23.68 6.82
N ASN A 258 -35.32 -23.97 7.44
CA ASN A 258 -34.17 -23.06 7.36
C ASN A 258 -33.60 -22.94 5.92
N ARG A 259 -33.54 -24.05 5.17
CA ARG A 259 -33.16 -24.02 3.74
C ARG A 259 -34.18 -23.30 2.88
N GLU A 260 -35.46 -23.53 3.12
CA GLU A 260 -36.54 -22.85 2.40
C GLU A 260 -36.45 -21.33 2.57
N ILE A 261 -36.15 -20.88 3.80
CA ILE A 261 -35.91 -19.47 4.13
C ILE A 261 -34.71 -18.90 3.37
N LEU A 262 -33.58 -19.61 3.32
CA LEU A 262 -32.39 -19.17 2.56
C LEU A 262 -32.66 -19.14 1.05
N GLN A 263 -33.40 -20.11 0.52
CA GLN A 263 -33.81 -20.11 -0.89
C GLN A 263 -34.78 -18.96 -1.21
N GLU A 264 -35.70 -18.61 -0.31
CA GLU A 264 -36.58 -17.44 -0.47
C GLU A 264 -35.78 -16.14 -0.48
N TYR A 265 -34.85 -15.98 0.45
CA TYR A 265 -33.94 -14.84 0.52
C TYR A 265 -33.18 -14.60 -0.79
N TRP A 266 -32.64 -15.68 -1.36
CA TRP A 266 -31.96 -15.66 -2.65
C TRP A 266 -32.90 -15.40 -3.83
N ARG A 267 -34.05 -16.07 -3.88
CA ARG A 267 -35.04 -15.92 -4.96
C ARG A 267 -35.52 -14.48 -5.11
N GLU A 268 -35.83 -13.82 -4.01
CA GLU A 268 -36.28 -12.41 -4.04
C GLU A 268 -35.22 -11.46 -4.63
N SER A 269 -33.93 -11.75 -4.42
CA SER A 269 -32.84 -10.97 -5.04
C SER A 269 -32.81 -11.15 -6.56
N VAL A 270 -32.97 -12.39 -7.02
CA VAL A 270 -33.01 -12.72 -8.45
C VAL A 270 -34.25 -12.09 -9.09
N GLU A 271 -35.41 -12.13 -8.43
CA GLU A 271 -36.64 -11.50 -8.88
C GLU A 271 -36.51 -9.98 -8.99
N GLN A 272 -35.91 -9.32 -8.00
CA GLN A 272 -35.67 -7.87 -8.00
C GLN A 272 -34.83 -7.41 -9.20
N ASN A 273 -33.86 -8.24 -9.59
CA ASN A 273 -32.87 -7.97 -10.62
C ASN A 273 -33.17 -8.61 -11.99
N ARG A 274 -34.29 -9.32 -12.14
CA ARG A 274 -34.60 -10.16 -13.32
C ARG A 274 -34.53 -9.42 -14.67
N GLU A 275 -34.79 -8.11 -14.65
CA GLU A 275 -34.86 -7.25 -15.85
C GLU A 275 -33.49 -6.68 -16.24
N PHE A 276 -32.47 -6.80 -15.38
CA PHE A 276 -31.17 -6.15 -15.55
C PHE A 276 -30.11 -7.14 -16.05
N GLU A 277 -29.01 -6.61 -16.61
CA GLU A 277 -27.83 -7.41 -16.97
C GLU A 277 -26.93 -7.61 -15.74
N VAL A 278 -26.92 -8.83 -15.21
CA VAL A 278 -26.28 -9.18 -13.93
C VAL A 278 -25.42 -10.43 -14.08
N CYS A 279 -24.26 -10.42 -13.44
CA CYS A 279 -23.46 -11.61 -13.18
C CYS A 279 -23.77 -12.12 -11.77
N TYR A 280 -24.25 -13.36 -11.68
CA TYR A 280 -24.62 -13.95 -10.40
C TYR A 280 -23.46 -14.75 -9.79
N THR A 281 -22.98 -14.32 -8.62
CA THR A 281 -22.04 -15.10 -7.82
C THR A 281 -22.77 -16.23 -7.09
N LEU A 282 -22.27 -17.46 -7.26
CA LEU A 282 -22.83 -18.69 -6.67
C LEU A 282 -21.84 -19.31 -5.66
N GLY A 283 -22.37 -20.21 -4.84
CA GLY A 283 -21.68 -20.83 -3.71
C GLY A 283 -22.23 -20.32 -2.38
N MET A 284 -21.45 -20.44 -1.31
CA MET A 284 -21.79 -19.88 0.00
C MET A 284 -20.55 -19.66 0.84
N ARG A 285 -20.49 -18.51 1.50
CA ARG A 285 -19.59 -18.19 2.61
C ARG A 285 -20.44 -17.66 3.78
N GLY A 286 -19.81 -17.20 4.86
CA GLY A 286 -20.52 -16.59 5.99
C GLY A 286 -21.24 -15.30 5.61
N ILE A 287 -21.93 -14.68 6.58
CA ILE A 287 -22.65 -13.40 6.37
C ILE A 287 -21.70 -12.27 5.94
N HIS A 288 -20.43 -12.32 6.34
CA HIS A 288 -19.36 -11.44 5.89
C HIS A 288 -18.22 -12.28 5.27
N ASP A 289 -17.02 -11.73 5.10
CA ASP A 289 -15.78 -12.41 4.66
C ASP A 289 -15.26 -13.52 5.63
N SER A 290 -16.16 -14.33 6.17
CA SER A 290 -15.91 -15.51 7.01
C SER A 290 -16.33 -16.80 6.32
N GLY A 291 -15.88 -17.95 6.83
CA GLY A 291 -16.32 -19.26 6.33
C GLY A 291 -17.80 -19.53 6.59
N PHE A 292 -18.46 -20.32 5.73
CA PHE A 292 -19.87 -20.65 5.94
C PHE A 292 -20.08 -21.54 7.17
N GLU A 293 -21.12 -21.22 7.95
CA GLU A 293 -21.48 -21.97 9.15
C GLU A 293 -22.02 -23.35 8.78
N THR A 294 -21.62 -24.37 9.55
CA THR A 294 -22.08 -25.75 9.35
C THR A 294 -22.30 -26.45 10.70
N LYS A 295 -23.24 -25.97 11.51
CA LYS A 295 -23.47 -26.46 12.87
C LYS A 295 -23.79 -27.96 12.92
N THR A 296 -24.49 -28.46 11.91
CA THR A 296 -24.84 -29.89 11.80
C THR A 296 -23.63 -30.80 11.52
N LEU A 297 -22.45 -30.23 11.24
CA LEU A 297 -21.20 -30.95 11.00
C LEU A 297 -20.23 -30.87 12.19
N GLU A 298 -20.61 -30.22 13.28
CA GLU A 298 -19.82 -30.21 14.53
C GLU A 298 -19.62 -31.63 15.08
N GLY A 299 -18.46 -31.90 15.68
CA GLY A 299 -18.11 -33.21 16.24
C GLY A 299 -17.62 -34.28 15.23
N LYS A 300 -17.64 -34.00 13.93
CA LYS A 300 -17.04 -34.86 12.89
C LYS A 300 -15.51 -34.72 12.83
N THR A 301 -14.83 -35.72 12.27
CA THR A 301 -13.41 -35.60 11.92
C THR A 301 -13.21 -34.56 10.80
N GLU A 302 -12.01 -34.00 10.64
CA GLU A 302 -11.74 -32.99 9.61
C GLU A 302 -11.95 -33.53 8.18
N GLU A 303 -11.63 -34.80 7.94
CA GLU A 303 -11.89 -35.45 6.65
C GLU A 303 -13.39 -35.56 6.35
N GLU A 304 -14.19 -35.99 7.33
CA GLU A 304 -15.64 -36.08 7.21
C GLU A 304 -16.28 -34.70 7.04
N LYS A 305 -15.79 -33.69 7.78
CA LYS A 305 -16.24 -32.29 7.63
C LYS A 305 -15.95 -31.79 6.22
N ARG A 306 -14.73 -31.98 5.71
CA ARG A 306 -14.34 -31.55 4.36
C ARG A 306 -15.23 -32.18 3.30
N LYS A 307 -15.41 -33.51 3.34
CA LYS A 307 -16.29 -34.22 2.41
C LYS A 307 -17.75 -33.74 2.49
N ALA A 308 -18.28 -33.55 3.69
CA ALA A 308 -19.64 -33.06 3.88
C ALA A 308 -19.81 -31.60 3.44
N LYS A 309 -18.80 -30.74 3.65
CA LYS A 309 -18.77 -29.36 3.17
C LYS A 309 -18.74 -29.30 1.63
N THR A 310 -17.94 -30.15 0.99
CA THR A 310 -17.93 -30.29 -0.48
C THR A 310 -19.33 -30.64 -1.01
N GLN A 311 -19.95 -31.70 -0.50
CA GLN A 311 -21.29 -32.13 -0.91
C GLN A 311 -22.36 -31.07 -0.64
N LEU A 312 -22.24 -30.35 0.48
CA LEU A 312 -23.14 -29.25 0.82
C LEU A 312 -23.02 -28.11 -0.17
N LEU A 313 -21.80 -27.73 -0.56
CA LEU A 313 -21.56 -26.66 -1.51
C LEU A 313 -22.03 -27.01 -2.92
N GLU A 314 -21.84 -28.26 -3.36
CA GLU A 314 -22.44 -28.79 -4.61
C GLU A 314 -23.97 -28.69 -4.59
N THR A 315 -24.58 -29.05 -3.45
CA THR A 315 -26.03 -28.93 -3.25
C THR A 315 -26.49 -27.47 -3.32
N ILE A 316 -25.78 -26.56 -2.65
CA ILE A 316 -26.08 -25.12 -2.68
C ILE A 316 -26.02 -24.58 -4.11
N ILE A 317 -24.93 -24.87 -4.84
CA ILE A 317 -24.74 -24.39 -6.22
C ILE A 317 -25.87 -24.91 -7.12
N ARG A 318 -26.22 -26.20 -7.00
CA ARG A 318 -27.34 -26.79 -7.76
C ARG A 318 -28.67 -26.08 -7.45
N ASP A 319 -28.97 -25.86 -6.18
CA ASP A 319 -30.23 -25.24 -5.77
C ASP A 319 -30.30 -23.76 -6.20
N GLN A 320 -29.19 -23.02 -6.11
CA GLN A 320 -29.06 -21.64 -6.62
C GLN A 320 -29.25 -21.56 -8.13
N ARG A 321 -28.68 -22.50 -8.90
CA ARG A 321 -28.92 -22.61 -10.35
C ARG A 321 -30.39 -22.91 -10.65
N GLY A 322 -31.04 -23.72 -9.82
CA GLY A 322 -32.48 -23.97 -9.89
C GLY A 322 -33.30 -22.69 -9.73
N ILE A 323 -32.92 -21.81 -8.80
CA ILE A 323 -33.55 -20.49 -8.63
C ILE A 323 -33.36 -19.65 -9.90
N LEU A 324 -32.14 -19.54 -10.42
CA LEU A 324 -31.85 -18.75 -11.62
C LEU A 324 -32.66 -19.21 -12.83
N SER A 325 -32.69 -20.52 -13.10
CA SER A 325 -33.40 -21.06 -14.26
C SER A 325 -34.93 -20.86 -14.16
N GLN A 326 -35.51 -21.05 -12.97
CA GLN A 326 -36.95 -20.88 -12.73
C GLN A 326 -37.38 -19.42 -12.79
N THR A 327 -36.56 -18.49 -12.30
CA THR A 327 -36.91 -17.07 -12.19
C THR A 327 -36.60 -16.28 -13.46
N LEU A 328 -35.47 -16.55 -14.14
CA LEU A 328 -35.02 -15.73 -15.28
C LEU A 328 -35.52 -16.24 -16.63
N GLY A 329 -35.63 -17.56 -16.82
CA GLY A 329 -36.00 -18.16 -18.11
C GLY A 329 -35.02 -17.88 -19.26
N ARG A 330 -33.79 -17.47 -18.94
CA ARG A 330 -32.69 -17.18 -19.89
C ARG A 330 -31.34 -17.49 -19.26
N ASP A 331 -30.33 -17.71 -20.10
CA ASP A 331 -28.95 -17.87 -19.64
C ASP A 331 -28.41 -16.57 -19.04
N THR A 332 -27.56 -16.70 -18.04
CA THR A 332 -26.91 -15.57 -17.36
C THR A 332 -25.48 -15.92 -17.01
N MET A 333 -24.64 -14.91 -16.83
CA MET A 333 -23.27 -15.12 -16.38
C MET A 333 -23.28 -15.57 -14.92
N MET A 334 -22.54 -16.64 -14.63
CA MET A 334 -22.40 -17.19 -13.28
C MET A 334 -20.92 -17.27 -12.91
N THR A 335 -20.58 -16.82 -11.72
CA THR A 335 -19.21 -16.84 -11.19
C THR A 335 -19.12 -17.70 -9.94
N PHE A 336 -17.96 -18.35 -9.77
CA PHE A 336 -17.55 -18.99 -8.54
C PHE A 336 -16.12 -18.54 -8.20
N ILE A 337 -15.91 -18.12 -6.96
CA ILE A 337 -14.63 -17.60 -6.50
C ILE A 337 -14.10 -18.53 -5.40
N PRO A 338 -13.17 -19.46 -5.72
CA PRO A 338 -12.55 -20.33 -4.73
C PRO A 338 -11.58 -19.51 -3.87
N TYR A 339 -12.12 -18.80 -2.88
CA TYR A 339 -11.37 -17.87 -2.03
C TYR A 339 -11.22 -18.42 -0.61
N LYS A 340 -10.02 -18.26 -0.04
CA LYS A 340 -9.65 -18.71 1.32
C LYS A 340 -10.01 -20.19 1.55
N GLU A 341 -10.93 -20.49 2.47
CA GLU A 341 -11.28 -21.86 2.86
C GLU A 341 -11.98 -22.65 1.74
N VAL A 342 -12.61 -21.96 0.78
CA VAL A 342 -13.28 -22.61 -0.35
C VAL A 342 -12.29 -23.17 -1.37
N LEU A 343 -11.10 -22.57 -1.48
CA LEU A 343 -10.04 -23.08 -2.35
C LEU A 343 -9.61 -24.49 -1.93
N GLU A 344 -9.52 -24.75 -0.63
CA GLU A 344 -9.19 -26.09 -0.13
C GLU A 344 -10.27 -27.12 -0.52
N LEU A 345 -11.55 -26.74 -0.50
CA LEU A 345 -12.63 -27.63 -0.93
C LEU A 345 -12.54 -27.93 -2.43
N TYR A 346 -12.22 -26.91 -3.23
CA TYR A 346 -11.98 -27.03 -4.67
C TYR A 346 -10.82 -27.98 -4.99
N ASP A 347 -9.68 -27.79 -4.33
CA ASP A 347 -8.48 -28.63 -4.51
C ASP A 347 -8.69 -30.10 -4.12
N ASN A 348 -9.68 -30.35 -3.26
CA ASN A 348 -10.01 -31.68 -2.76
C ASN A 348 -11.27 -32.28 -3.38
N GLY A 349 -11.64 -31.83 -4.59
CA GLY A 349 -12.61 -32.52 -5.44
C GLY A 349 -14.02 -31.93 -5.48
N LEU A 350 -14.23 -30.68 -5.06
CA LEU A 350 -15.48 -29.97 -5.34
C LEU A 350 -15.64 -29.75 -6.84
N GLU A 351 -16.72 -30.28 -7.40
CA GLU A 351 -17.03 -30.10 -8.82
C GLU A 351 -17.83 -28.82 -9.07
N ILE A 352 -17.32 -27.97 -9.96
CA ILE A 352 -18.02 -26.76 -10.41
C ILE A 352 -18.56 -27.02 -11.82
N PRO A 353 -19.82 -26.63 -12.13
CA PRO A 353 -20.38 -26.72 -13.49
C PRO A 353 -19.53 -26.00 -14.55
N GLU A 354 -19.32 -26.62 -15.72
CA GLU A 354 -18.42 -26.18 -16.79
C GLU A 354 -18.70 -24.76 -17.32
N ASP A 355 -19.96 -24.34 -17.31
CA ASP A 355 -20.45 -23.04 -17.79
C ASP A 355 -20.25 -21.89 -16.79
N MET A 356 -19.81 -22.18 -15.56
CA MET A 356 -19.50 -21.15 -14.56
C MET A 356 -18.07 -20.65 -14.70
N THR A 357 -17.88 -19.33 -14.66
CA THR A 357 -16.56 -18.71 -14.66
C THR A 357 -15.89 -18.90 -13.31
N LEU A 358 -14.69 -19.50 -13.30
CA LEU A 358 -13.84 -19.57 -12.10
C LEU A 358 -13.05 -18.28 -11.97
N VAL A 359 -13.20 -17.55 -10.86
CA VAL A 359 -12.48 -16.29 -10.62
C VAL A 359 -11.35 -16.55 -9.62
N TRP A 360 -10.12 -16.54 -10.10
CA TRP A 360 -8.92 -16.65 -9.27
C TRP A 360 -8.65 -15.33 -8.55
N ALA A 361 -7.86 -15.35 -7.47
CA ALA A 361 -7.45 -14.15 -6.77
C ALA A 361 -5.92 -14.02 -6.74
N ASN A 362 -5.43 -12.78 -6.74
CA ASN A 362 -4.09 -12.51 -6.24
C ASN A 362 -4.07 -12.65 -4.71
N ASP A 363 -2.89 -12.51 -4.09
CA ASP A 363 -2.69 -12.61 -2.65
C ASP A 363 -3.05 -11.34 -1.87
N ASN A 364 -3.83 -10.45 -2.49
CA ASN A 364 -4.14 -9.10 -2.02
C ASN A 364 -2.99 -8.07 -2.14
N TYR A 365 -1.77 -8.45 -2.52
CA TYR A 365 -0.60 -7.55 -2.64
C TYR A 365 -0.05 -7.41 -4.06
N GLY A 366 -0.74 -8.00 -5.05
CA GLY A 366 -0.38 -7.94 -6.45
C GLY A 366 0.02 -9.31 -7.03
N TYR A 367 0.35 -10.30 -6.20
CA TYR A 367 0.93 -11.56 -6.67
C TYR A 367 -0.15 -12.59 -6.97
N ILE A 368 -0.21 -13.09 -8.20
CA ILE A 368 -1.17 -14.13 -8.58
C ILE A 368 -0.82 -15.42 -7.86
N ARG A 369 -1.78 -15.98 -7.12
CA ARG A 369 -1.60 -17.19 -6.33
C ARG A 369 -1.54 -18.45 -7.17
N ARG A 370 -2.45 -18.54 -8.15
CA ARG A 370 -2.67 -19.73 -8.96
C ARG A 370 -3.12 -19.38 -10.37
N TYR A 371 -2.70 -20.22 -11.31
CA TYR A 371 -3.17 -20.22 -12.69
C TYR A 371 -4.04 -21.46 -12.97
N PRO A 372 -4.97 -21.39 -13.94
CA PRO A 372 -5.76 -22.55 -14.35
C PRO A 372 -4.85 -23.66 -14.88
N SER A 373 -5.06 -24.88 -14.42
CA SER A 373 -4.52 -26.10 -15.02
C SER A 373 -5.01 -26.27 -16.46
N GLU A 374 -4.35 -27.14 -17.23
CA GLU A 374 -4.74 -27.44 -18.63
C GLU A 374 -6.23 -27.79 -18.77
N LYS A 375 -6.79 -28.57 -17.83
CA LYS A 375 -8.23 -28.88 -17.80
C LYS A 375 -9.08 -27.62 -17.57
N GLU A 376 -8.68 -26.77 -16.63
CA GLU A 376 -9.42 -25.56 -16.26
C GLU A 376 -9.37 -24.48 -17.35
N GLN A 377 -8.34 -24.47 -18.19
CA GLN A 377 -8.22 -23.55 -19.33
C GLN A 377 -9.30 -23.80 -20.40
N HIS A 378 -9.79 -25.04 -20.54
CA HIS A 378 -10.74 -25.45 -21.58
C HIS A 378 -12.22 -25.38 -21.15
N ARG A 379 -12.51 -24.89 -19.93
CA ARG A 379 -13.89 -24.77 -19.43
C ARG A 379 -14.68 -23.72 -20.22
N SER A 380 -15.95 -24.02 -20.53
CA SER A 380 -16.79 -23.12 -21.34
C SER A 380 -17.13 -21.80 -20.64
N GLY A 381 -17.21 -21.80 -19.31
CA GLY A 381 -17.35 -20.60 -18.48
C GLY A 381 -16.10 -19.73 -18.43
N GLY A 382 -14.94 -20.26 -18.84
CA GLY A 382 -13.65 -19.58 -18.79
C GLY A 382 -13.17 -19.24 -17.37
N ASN A 383 -12.12 -18.41 -17.31
CA ASN A 383 -11.47 -18.03 -16.06
C ASN A 383 -11.39 -16.50 -15.92
N GLY A 384 -11.54 -16.00 -14.70
CA GLY A 384 -11.39 -14.61 -14.32
C GLY A 384 -10.33 -14.38 -13.23
N ILE A 385 -10.00 -13.12 -12.97
CA ILE A 385 -9.09 -12.68 -11.91
C ILE A 385 -9.72 -11.57 -11.08
N TYR A 386 -9.60 -11.69 -9.77
CA TYR A 386 -9.78 -10.64 -8.79
C TYR A 386 -8.42 -10.13 -8.32
N TYR A 387 -8.12 -8.86 -8.63
CA TYR A 387 -6.84 -8.22 -8.39
C TYR A 387 -6.99 -7.06 -7.39
N HIS A 388 -5.92 -6.67 -6.70
CA HIS A 388 -5.96 -5.64 -5.66
C HIS A 388 -4.98 -4.50 -5.92
N ASN A 389 -5.47 -3.25 -5.83
CA ASN A 389 -4.69 -2.03 -5.65
C ASN A 389 -5.05 -1.28 -4.35
N SER A 390 -5.99 -1.83 -3.58
CA SER A 390 -6.36 -1.44 -2.22
C SER A 390 -6.60 -2.73 -1.45
N TYR A 391 -6.18 -2.79 -0.19
CA TYR A 391 -6.50 -3.92 0.67
C TYR A 391 -6.62 -3.47 2.12
N TRP A 392 -7.83 -3.58 2.66
CA TRP A 392 -8.07 -3.44 4.08
C TRP A 392 -7.91 -4.78 4.81
N ALA A 393 -6.95 -4.80 5.71
CA ALA A 393 -6.62 -5.93 6.56
C ALA A 393 -6.50 -5.46 8.01
N SER A 394 -5.81 -6.23 8.85
CA SER A 394 -5.27 -5.65 10.08
C SER A 394 -4.33 -4.46 9.73
N PRO A 395 -4.19 -3.47 10.61
CA PRO A 395 -3.49 -2.21 10.35
C PRO A 395 -2.04 -2.42 9.89
N GLY A 396 -1.33 -3.36 10.52
CA GLY A 396 0.03 -3.77 10.10
C GLY A 396 0.13 -4.48 8.74
N MET A 397 -0.97 -4.64 8.00
CA MET A 397 -1.06 -5.29 6.68
C MET A 397 -1.92 -4.50 5.68
N SER A 398 -2.59 -3.44 6.11
CA SER A 398 -3.44 -2.65 5.23
C SER A 398 -2.61 -1.74 4.33
N TYR A 399 -3.12 -1.48 3.13
CA TYR A 399 -2.67 -0.37 2.30
C TYR A 399 -3.85 0.19 1.51
N VAL A 400 -4.23 1.40 1.87
CA VAL A 400 -5.52 2.01 1.49
C VAL A 400 -5.42 3.55 1.48
N PHE A 401 -4.29 4.14 1.89
CA PHE A 401 -3.99 5.56 1.70
C PHE A 401 -3.57 5.84 0.25
N LEU A 402 -2.66 5.02 -0.30
CA LEU A 402 -2.33 5.05 -1.72
C LEU A 402 -1.80 3.69 -2.20
N CYS A 403 -1.92 3.45 -3.51
CA CYS A 403 -1.25 2.31 -4.14
C CYS A 403 0.19 2.68 -4.50
N SER A 404 1.12 1.79 -4.14
CA SER A 404 2.53 1.87 -4.58
C SER A 404 2.93 0.71 -5.48
N ILE A 405 2.02 -0.22 -5.81
CA ILE A 405 2.30 -1.36 -6.69
C ILE A 405 2.70 -0.82 -8.08
N PRO A 406 3.92 -1.11 -8.59
CA PRO A 406 4.34 -0.60 -9.88
C PRO A 406 3.43 -1.09 -11.01
N LEU A 407 3.17 -0.24 -12.01
CA LEU A 407 2.42 -0.66 -13.20
C LEU A 407 3.08 -1.85 -13.91
N ALA A 408 4.42 -1.93 -13.85
CA ALA A 408 5.18 -3.07 -14.38
C ALA A 408 4.87 -4.39 -13.65
N HIS A 409 4.58 -4.33 -12.34
CA HIS A 409 4.14 -5.48 -11.56
C HIS A 409 2.77 -5.94 -12.07
N THR A 410 1.78 -5.04 -12.06
CA THR A 410 0.41 -5.30 -12.52
C THR A 410 0.40 -5.86 -13.94
N ARG A 411 1.18 -5.26 -14.84
CA ARG A 411 1.34 -5.77 -16.21
C ARG A 411 1.92 -7.18 -16.24
N ASN A 412 3.02 -7.44 -15.53
CA ASN A 412 3.69 -8.74 -15.59
C ASN A 412 2.78 -9.86 -15.07
N GLU A 413 2.13 -9.66 -13.93
CA GLU A 413 1.21 -10.63 -13.36
C GLU A 413 0.00 -10.85 -14.27
N LEU A 414 -0.66 -9.80 -14.76
CA LEU A 414 -1.83 -9.93 -15.62
C LEU A 414 -1.49 -10.49 -17.02
N LYS A 415 -0.28 -10.23 -17.54
CA LYS A 415 0.22 -10.86 -18.76
C LYS A 415 0.42 -12.36 -18.58
N LYS A 416 0.91 -12.80 -17.42
CA LYS A 416 0.95 -14.22 -17.06
C LYS A 416 -0.47 -14.78 -16.94
N ALA A 417 -1.37 -14.10 -16.23
CA ALA A 417 -2.78 -14.51 -16.11
C ALA A 417 -3.43 -14.76 -17.47
N TYR A 418 -3.29 -13.80 -18.39
CA TYR A 418 -3.84 -13.88 -19.74
C TYR A 418 -3.22 -15.02 -20.55
N ALA A 419 -1.88 -15.19 -20.47
CA ALA A 419 -1.16 -16.27 -21.14
C ALA A 419 -1.63 -17.65 -20.65
N GLU A 420 -1.90 -17.79 -19.35
CA GLU A 420 -2.39 -19.03 -18.71
C GLU A 420 -3.92 -19.20 -18.76
N GLY A 421 -4.63 -18.45 -19.63
CA GLY A 421 -6.05 -18.68 -19.91
C GLY A 421 -7.06 -17.90 -19.04
N ILE A 422 -6.61 -16.96 -18.20
CA ILE A 422 -7.50 -16.08 -17.43
C ILE A 422 -7.94 -14.88 -18.29
N ARG A 423 -8.97 -15.07 -19.13
CA ARG A 423 -9.37 -14.11 -20.17
C ARG A 423 -10.84 -13.64 -20.12
N LYS A 424 -11.67 -14.22 -19.24
CA LYS A 424 -13.13 -13.97 -19.22
C LYS A 424 -13.51 -12.71 -18.44
N LEU A 425 -13.06 -12.61 -17.19
CA LEU A 425 -13.47 -11.55 -16.25
C LEU A 425 -12.28 -11.02 -15.47
N TRP A 426 -12.02 -9.72 -15.53
CA TRP A 426 -11.01 -9.03 -14.73
C TRP A 426 -11.67 -7.97 -13.86
N VAL A 427 -11.51 -8.07 -12.55
CA VAL A 427 -12.06 -7.12 -11.57
C VAL A 427 -10.96 -6.66 -10.62
N LEU A 428 -10.86 -5.35 -10.42
CA LEU A 428 -9.86 -4.70 -9.58
C LEU A 428 -10.49 -4.14 -8.31
N ASN A 429 -10.04 -4.54 -7.12
CA ASN A 429 -10.29 -3.77 -5.90
C ASN A 429 -9.63 -2.39 -6.03
N SER A 430 -10.48 -1.37 -6.15
CA SER A 430 -10.10 0.02 -6.36
C SER A 430 -10.19 0.86 -5.08
N GLY A 431 -10.42 0.25 -3.91
CA GLY A 431 -10.67 1.00 -2.68
C GLY A 431 -11.81 2.02 -2.86
N ALA A 432 -11.63 3.20 -2.28
CA ALA A 432 -12.49 4.37 -2.46
C ALA A 432 -12.35 5.08 -3.83
N MET A 433 -11.72 4.43 -4.82
CA MET A 433 -11.32 4.91 -6.16
C MET A 433 -10.22 5.98 -6.17
N LYS A 434 -10.31 6.99 -5.31
CA LYS A 434 -9.25 8.01 -5.17
C LYS A 434 -8.33 7.63 -4.00
N PRO A 435 -7.00 7.79 -4.12
CA PRO A 435 -6.25 8.33 -5.25
C PRO A 435 -5.65 7.22 -6.15
N LEU A 436 -6.47 6.34 -6.75
CA LEU A 436 -6.05 5.19 -7.57
C LEU A 436 -6.34 5.35 -9.08
N GLU A 437 -6.45 6.59 -9.56
CA GLU A 437 -6.90 6.91 -10.91
C GLU A 437 -6.00 6.27 -11.99
N GLN A 438 -4.68 6.41 -11.84
CA GLN A 438 -3.71 5.84 -12.80
C GLN A 438 -3.79 4.31 -12.83
N GLU A 439 -3.93 3.66 -11.67
CA GLU A 439 -3.95 2.21 -11.58
C GLU A 439 -5.27 1.61 -12.11
N ILE A 440 -6.40 2.26 -11.83
CA ILE A 440 -7.72 1.86 -12.36
C ILE A 440 -7.69 1.92 -13.89
N GLU A 441 -7.20 3.04 -14.44
CA GLU A 441 -7.14 3.19 -15.87
C GLU A 441 -6.14 2.24 -16.53
N PHE A 442 -4.95 2.06 -15.96
CA PHE A 442 -3.96 1.14 -16.49
C PHE A 442 -4.50 -0.29 -16.52
N PHE A 443 -5.19 -0.72 -15.46
CA PHE A 443 -5.82 -2.05 -15.38
C PHE A 443 -6.87 -2.25 -16.48
N LEU A 444 -7.79 -1.30 -16.65
CA LEU A 444 -8.85 -1.39 -17.66
C LEU A 444 -8.30 -1.26 -19.09
N ARG A 445 -7.32 -0.37 -19.31
CA ARG A 445 -6.66 -0.22 -20.60
C ARG A 445 -5.89 -1.49 -20.97
N LEU A 446 -5.14 -2.06 -20.04
CA LEU A 446 -4.44 -3.33 -20.25
C LEU A 446 -5.45 -4.44 -20.58
N ALA A 447 -6.55 -4.57 -19.85
CA ALA A 447 -7.59 -5.56 -20.15
C ALA A 447 -8.21 -5.38 -21.56
N TRP A 448 -8.28 -4.15 -22.06
CA TRP A 448 -8.77 -3.84 -23.40
C TRP A 448 -7.81 -4.29 -24.51
N GLU A 449 -6.50 -4.10 -24.33
CA GLU A 449 -5.51 -4.28 -25.40
C GLU A 449 -4.49 -5.41 -25.19
N ILE A 450 -4.59 -6.16 -24.08
CA ILE A 450 -3.63 -7.23 -23.77
C ILE A 450 -3.60 -8.28 -24.88
N GLY A 451 -2.39 -8.73 -25.23
CA GLY A 451 -2.16 -9.70 -26.31
C GLY A 451 -1.96 -9.09 -27.70
N ARG A 452 -2.02 -7.76 -27.86
CA ARG A 452 -1.74 -7.07 -29.13
C ARG A 452 -0.26 -6.70 -29.28
N GLU A 453 0.27 -6.80 -30.49
CA GLU A 453 1.71 -6.60 -30.77
C GLU A 453 2.20 -5.14 -30.66
N ASP A 454 1.30 -4.15 -30.58
CA ASP A 454 1.64 -2.71 -30.46
C ASP A 454 0.83 -1.99 -29.36
N ALA A 455 0.43 -2.72 -28.32
CA ALA A 455 -0.33 -2.13 -27.21
C ALA A 455 0.49 -1.07 -26.46
N LEU A 456 -0.14 0.07 -26.13
CA LEU A 456 0.49 1.17 -25.39
C LEU A 456 0.99 0.70 -24.00
N THR A 457 0.24 -0.21 -23.38
CA THR A 457 0.51 -0.81 -22.08
C THR A 457 1.61 -1.87 -22.10
N GLU A 458 2.21 -2.20 -23.25
CA GLU A 458 3.38 -3.08 -23.31
C GLU A 458 4.62 -2.45 -22.68
N ASP A 459 4.72 -1.12 -22.70
CA ASP A 459 5.77 -0.35 -22.02
C ASP A 459 5.15 0.67 -21.05
N VAL A 460 5.40 0.47 -19.76
CA VAL A 460 4.84 1.31 -18.70
C VAL A 460 5.41 2.73 -18.68
N ASP A 461 6.63 2.95 -19.19
CA ASP A 461 7.17 4.30 -19.35
C ASP A 461 6.41 5.05 -20.46
N THR A 462 6.15 4.38 -21.58
CA THR A 462 5.40 4.93 -22.71
C THR A 462 3.94 5.21 -22.33
N TYR A 463 3.26 4.26 -21.68
CA TYR A 463 1.91 4.47 -21.18
C TYR A 463 1.82 5.64 -20.19
N ALA A 464 2.70 5.70 -19.18
CA ALA A 464 2.65 6.77 -18.20
C ALA A 464 2.94 8.13 -18.83
N ALA A 465 3.80 8.21 -19.84
CA ALA A 465 4.07 9.45 -20.56
C ALA A 465 2.84 9.91 -21.35
N ASP A 466 2.20 9.01 -22.11
CA ASP A 466 0.94 9.30 -22.81
C ASP A 466 -0.16 9.75 -21.84
N TRP A 467 -0.27 9.04 -20.71
CA TRP A 467 -1.26 9.35 -19.68
C TRP A 467 -1.12 10.76 -19.12
N ILE A 468 0.11 11.24 -18.95
CA ILE A 468 0.40 12.61 -18.51
C ILE A 468 0.13 13.61 -19.64
N ASP A 469 0.67 13.39 -20.84
CA ASP A 469 0.60 14.37 -21.95
C ASP A 469 -0.81 14.56 -22.51
N ARG A 470 -1.69 13.56 -22.41
CA ARG A 470 -3.10 13.74 -22.77
C ARG A 470 -3.87 14.58 -21.74
N ASN A 471 -3.53 14.49 -20.45
CA ASN A 471 -4.22 15.19 -19.36
C ASN A 471 -3.65 16.59 -19.10
N PHE A 472 -2.36 16.80 -19.30
CA PHE A 472 -1.65 18.03 -18.94
C PHE A 472 -1.00 18.69 -20.16
N SER A 473 -0.68 19.97 -20.05
CA SER A 473 0.01 20.74 -21.08
C SER A 473 1.53 20.73 -20.86
N GLY A 474 2.30 21.16 -21.86
CA GLY A 474 3.75 21.35 -21.73
C GLY A 474 4.63 20.17 -22.15
N GLY A 475 4.07 18.98 -22.40
CA GLY A 475 4.85 17.83 -22.90
C GLY A 475 5.77 17.21 -21.84
N HIS A 476 5.34 17.23 -20.57
CA HIS A 476 6.11 16.73 -19.42
C HIS A 476 6.02 15.21 -19.23
N GLY A 477 5.37 14.48 -20.15
CA GLY A 477 5.05 13.06 -20.01
C GLY A 477 6.26 12.18 -19.70
N ARG A 478 7.33 12.26 -20.50
CA ARG A 478 8.53 11.43 -20.29
C ARG A 478 9.22 11.67 -18.94
N GLU A 479 9.33 12.94 -18.53
CA GLU A 479 9.95 13.27 -17.25
C GLU A 479 9.08 12.79 -16.09
N THR A 480 7.77 13.02 -16.16
CA THR A 480 6.82 12.64 -15.11
C THR A 480 6.65 11.12 -15.01
N ALA A 481 6.65 10.41 -16.14
CA ALA A 481 6.61 8.95 -16.20
C ALA A 481 7.80 8.33 -15.46
N ALA A 482 9.01 8.85 -15.68
CA ALA A 482 10.18 8.41 -14.95
C ALA A 482 10.02 8.63 -13.43
N LEU A 483 9.49 9.79 -13.01
CA LEU A 483 9.24 10.08 -11.60
C LEU A 483 8.23 9.11 -10.97
N LEU A 484 7.11 8.84 -11.63
CA LEU A 484 6.06 7.95 -11.12
C LEU A 484 6.53 6.49 -11.06
N ASN A 485 7.26 6.04 -12.07
CA ASN A 485 7.82 4.69 -12.08
C ASN A 485 8.88 4.54 -10.98
N ASP A 486 9.79 5.50 -10.81
CA ASP A 486 10.76 5.51 -9.72
C ASP A 486 10.07 5.58 -8.34
N PHE A 487 9.05 6.42 -8.20
CA PHE A 487 8.21 6.50 -6.99
C PHE A 487 7.61 5.15 -6.61
N SER A 488 7.03 4.43 -7.56
CA SER A 488 6.40 3.13 -7.30
C SER A 488 7.43 2.08 -6.87
N GLN A 489 8.57 1.97 -7.55
CA GLN A 489 9.62 1.02 -7.16
C GLN A 489 10.20 1.33 -5.78
N LEU A 490 10.40 2.61 -5.47
CA LEU A 490 10.94 3.08 -4.21
C LEU A 490 9.94 2.83 -3.06
N THR A 491 8.68 3.21 -3.25
CA THR A 491 7.65 3.18 -2.21
C THR A 491 7.06 1.78 -2.02
N ASN A 492 7.06 0.91 -3.03
CA ASN A 492 6.57 -0.46 -2.84
C ASN A 492 7.53 -1.34 -2.03
N VAL A 493 8.75 -0.89 -1.72
CA VAL A 493 9.66 -1.63 -0.82
C VAL A 493 9.00 -1.87 0.54
N ILE A 494 8.42 -0.82 1.12
CA ILE A 494 7.57 -0.84 2.30
C ILE A 494 6.50 0.22 2.05
N LYS A 495 5.24 -0.22 1.97
CA LYS A 495 4.11 0.69 1.73
C LYS A 495 4.03 1.73 2.86
N LEU A 496 3.48 2.91 2.58
CA LEU A 496 3.52 4.04 3.52
C LEU A 496 2.88 3.71 4.87
N GLU A 497 1.79 2.95 4.83
CA GLU A 497 1.01 2.49 5.97
C GLU A 497 1.77 1.46 6.82
N ASN A 498 2.68 0.73 6.21
CA ASN A 498 3.47 -0.31 6.87
C ASN A 498 4.85 0.19 7.33
N MET A 499 5.14 1.49 7.17
CA MET A 499 6.37 2.10 7.67
C MET A 499 6.43 2.01 9.20
N ASP A 500 7.58 1.65 9.74
CA ASP A 500 7.82 1.57 11.18
C ASP A 500 9.29 1.95 11.49
N TYR A 501 9.63 2.13 12.77
CA TYR A 501 11.01 2.44 13.18
C TYR A 501 11.97 1.29 12.81
N ASP A 502 13.24 1.61 12.57
CA ASP A 502 14.31 0.68 12.16
C ASP A 502 14.03 -0.06 10.82
N ALA A 503 13.14 0.46 9.98
CA ALA A 503 12.81 -0.15 8.68
C ALA A 503 13.99 -0.13 7.67
N PHE A 504 14.85 0.90 7.77
CA PHE A 504 16.04 1.07 6.94
C PHE A 504 17.24 1.40 7.83
N SER A 505 18.35 0.71 7.60
CA SER A 505 19.52 0.88 8.46
C SER A 505 20.26 2.20 8.19
N GLN A 506 20.79 2.82 9.24
CA GLN A 506 21.66 3.99 9.15
C GLN A 506 23.15 3.65 9.36
N ILE A 507 23.46 2.38 9.66
CA ILE A 507 24.79 1.93 10.10
C ILE A 507 25.20 0.54 9.56
N ALA A 508 24.45 -0.05 8.63
CA ALA A 508 24.75 -1.37 8.07
C ALA A 508 25.24 -1.22 6.62
N TYR A 509 26.56 -1.36 6.44
CA TYR A 509 27.23 -1.24 5.14
C TYR A 509 27.04 0.15 4.48
N GLY A 510 26.87 1.19 5.31
CA GLY A 510 26.53 2.56 4.91
C GLY A 510 25.23 3.04 5.56
N ASP A 511 24.74 4.20 5.09
CA ASP A 511 23.46 4.78 5.50
C ASP A 511 22.41 4.56 4.41
N GLU A 512 21.80 3.37 4.44
CA GLU A 512 20.75 2.96 3.51
C GLU A 512 19.54 3.91 3.56
N ALA A 513 19.22 4.40 4.76
CA ALA A 513 18.09 5.30 4.97
C ALA A 513 18.34 6.68 4.33
N ALA A 514 19.54 7.26 4.45
CA ALA A 514 19.88 8.54 3.79
C ALA A 514 19.84 8.43 2.26
N VAL A 515 20.39 7.34 1.69
CA VAL A 515 20.33 7.06 0.24
C VAL A 515 18.88 7.07 -0.25
N ARG A 516 17.97 6.48 0.54
CA ARG A 516 16.54 6.47 0.25
C ARG A 516 15.93 7.87 0.33
N ILE A 517 16.27 8.67 1.35
CA ILE A 517 15.77 10.04 1.47
C ILE A 517 16.21 10.92 0.28
N HIS A 518 17.46 10.83 -0.15
CA HIS A 518 17.93 11.59 -1.32
C HIS A 518 17.17 11.24 -2.60
N LYS A 519 16.68 10.01 -2.74
CA LYS A 519 15.78 9.66 -3.84
C LYS A 519 14.41 10.30 -3.71
N TYR A 520 13.84 10.37 -2.52
CA TYR A 520 12.60 11.13 -2.34
C TYR A 520 12.79 12.64 -2.52
N GLU A 521 13.92 13.23 -2.11
CA GLU A 521 14.25 14.64 -2.36
C GLU A 521 14.33 14.93 -3.87
N GLU A 522 14.95 14.02 -4.63
CA GLU A 522 15.01 14.11 -6.10
C GLU A 522 13.61 14.11 -6.71
N LEU A 523 12.75 13.17 -6.30
CA LEU A 523 11.37 13.06 -6.77
C LEU A 523 10.56 14.31 -6.40
N PHE A 524 10.67 14.77 -5.15
CA PHE A 524 9.98 15.95 -4.63
C PHE A 524 10.37 17.21 -5.41
N ARG A 525 11.68 17.46 -5.58
CA ARG A 525 12.18 18.63 -6.30
C ARG A 525 11.73 18.64 -7.76
N LYS A 526 11.88 17.51 -8.47
CA LYS A 526 11.50 17.42 -9.88
C LYS A 526 9.98 17.53 -10.07
N GLY A 527 9.19 16.86 -9.23
CA GLY A 527 7.73 16.95 -9.27
C GLY A 527 7.20 18.37 -9.04
N ASN A 528 7.76 19.09 -8.06
CA ASN A 528 7.42 20.50 -7.81
C ASN A 528 7.85 21.42 -8.96
N ALA A 529 8.99 21.15 -9.60
CA ALA A 529 9.45 21.93 -10.75
C ALA A 529 8.51 21.77 -11.95
N ILE A 530 7.98 20.57 -12.20
CA ILE A 530 6.97 20.33 -13.24
C ILE A 530 5.67 21.05 -12.89
N TYR A 531 5.17 20.88 -11.66
CA TYR A 531 3.96 21.57 -11.18
C TYR A 531 4.04 23.10 -11.35
N GLY A 532 5.20 23.70 -11.07
CA GLY A 532 5.42 25.14 -11.25
C GLY A 532 5.37 25.62 -12.70
N GLN A 533 5.53 24.72 -13.67
CA GLN A 533 5.48 25.02 -15.11
C GLN A 533 4.08 24.83 -15.72
N LEU A 534 3.15 24.20 -14.99
CA LEU A 534 1.80 23.95 -15.48
C LEU A 534 0.93 25.20 -15.45
N PRO A 535 -0.03 25.32 -16.39
CA PRO A 535 -1.11 26.32 -16.31
C PRO A 535 -1.88 26.20 -14.98
N GLU A 536 -2.35 27.33 -14.45
CA GLU A 536 -3.06 27.36 -13.17
C GLU A 536 -4.26 26.41 -13.12
N ALA A 537 -5.02 26.32 -14.23
CA ALA A 537 -6.19 25.46 -14.34
C ALA A 537 -5.87 23.94 -14.30
N GLU A 538 -4.61 23.55 -14.48
CA GLU A 538 -4.16 22.15 -14.46
C GLU A 538 -3.54 21.75 -13.11
N LYS A 539 -3.21 22.71 -12.25
CA LYS A 539 -2.46 22.47 -11.02
C LYS A 539 -3.19 21.59 -10.02
N ASP A 540 -4.48 21.83 -9.79
CA ASP A 540 -5.27 21.00 -8.85
C ASP A 540 -5.37 19.55 -9.33
N ALA A 541 -5.55 19.33 -10.64
CA ALA A 541 -5.54 18.01 -11.25
C ALA A 541 -4.16 17.33 -11.15
N PHE A 542 -3.08 18.05 -11.42
CA PHE A 542 -1.73 17.49 -11.32
C PHE A 542 -1.34 17.20 -9.88
N PHE A 543 -1.75 18.06 -8.94
CA PHE A 543 -1.47 17.84 -7.53
C PHE A 543 -2.13 16.55 -7.05
N GLN A 544 -3.42 16.34 -7.34
CA GLN A 544 -4.12 15.16 -6.86
C GLN A 544 -3.72 13.86 -7.56
N LEU A 545 -3.34 13.93 -8.85
CA LEU A 545 -2.98 12.76 -9.66
C LEU A 545 -1.51 12.34 -9.54
N VAL A 546 -0.61 13.30 -9.25
CA VAL A 546 0.85 13.07 -9.28
C VAL A 546 1.50 13.55 -7.98
N LEU A 547 1.41 14.85 -7.68
CA LEU A 547 2.32 15.47 -6.72
C LEU A 547 2.01 15.10 -5.26
N MET A 548 0.74 14.91 -4.92
CA MET A 548 0.31 14.50 -3.58
C MET A 548 0.95 13.18 -3.17
N ARG A 549 1.02 12.20 -4.07
CA ARG A 549 1.64 10.89 -3.80
C ARG A 549 3.13 11.02 -3.46
N ILE A 550 3.84 11.86 -4.21
CA ILE A 550 5.26 12.15 -3.98
C ILE A 550 5.46 12.86 -2.64
N HIS A 551 4.64 13.87 -2.33
CA HIS A 551 4.72 14.61 -1.07
C HIS A 551 4.40 13.69 0.12
N ALA A 552 3.34 12.89 0.03
CA ALA A 552 2.96 11.92 1.06
C ALA A 552 4.10 10.95 1.39
N ALA A 553 4.75 10.39 0.37
CA ALA A 553 5.86 9.46 0.58
C ALA A 553 7.12 10.16 1.10
N TYR A 554 7.46 11.33 0.58
CA TYR A 554 8.63 12.09 1.05
C TYR A 554 8.49 12.46 2.53
N PHE A 555 7.35 13.03 2.94
CA PHE A 555 7.12 13.45 4.32
C PHE A 555 7.04 12.27 5.29
N THR A 556 6.44 11.16 4.85
CA THR A 556 6.39 9.93 5.67
C THR A 556 7.76 9.29 5.82
N ASN A 557 8.57 9.17 4.76
CA ASN A 557 9.90 8.58 4.91
C ASN A 557 10.83 9.50 5.73
N CYS A 558 10.75 10.83 5.57
CA CYS A 558 11.56 11.77 6.34
C CYS A 558 11.26 11.74 7.83
N GLN A 559 9.99 11.74 8.25
CA GLN A 559 9.68 11.71 9.69
C GLN A 559 10.20 10.45 10.39
N PHE A 560 10.15 9.29 9.71
CA PHE A 560 10.71 8.05 10.24
C PHE A 560 12.24 8.05 10.22
N TYR A 561 12.87 8.53 9.14
CA TYR A 561 14.32 8.71 9.08
C TYR A 561 14.85 9.57 10.24
N TYR A 562 14.23 10.73 10.47
CA TYR A 562 14.64 11.63 11.55
C TYR A 562 14.28 11.10 12.94
N GLY A 563 13.18 10.33 13.06
CA GLY A 563 12.86 9.59 14.27
C GLY A 563 13.98 8.61 14.65
N ASP A 564 14.34 7.71 13.74
CA ASP A 564 15.42 6.73 13.97
C ASP A 564 16.78 7.41 14.17
N ARG A 565 17.05 8.49 13.42
CA ARG A 565 18.29 9.27 13.57
C ARG A 565 18.37 9.92 14.95
N SER A 566 17.25 10.41 15.50
CA SER A 566 17.23 10.96 16.86
C SER A 566 17.61 9.91 17.90
N THR A 567 17.06 8.69 17.79
CA THR A 567 17.41 7.57 18.67
C THR A 567 18.87 7.16 18.52
N LEU A 568 19.37 7.05 17.30
CA LEU A 568 20.78 6.73 17.04
C LEU A 568 21.71 7.81 17.64
N CYS A 569 21.37 9.09 17.48
CA CYS A 569 22.15 10.19 18.04
C CYS A 569 22.20 10.14 19.57
N VAL A 570 21.10 9.81 20.25
CA VAL A 570 21.12 9.60 21.72
C VAL A 570 22.07 8.47 22.09
N LYS A 571 21.99 7.31 21.40
CA LYS A 571 22.89 6.17 21.64
C LYS A 571 24.37 6.51 21.42
N GLN A 572 24.66 7.39 20.47
CA GLN A 572 26.02 7.86 20.16
C GLN A 572 26.48 9.05 21.04
N GLY A 573 25.64 9.58 21.93
CA GLY A 573 25.99 10.73 22.76
C GLY A 573 25.79 12.10 22.09
N LYS A 574 25.29 12.16 20.86
CA LYS A 574 25.12 13.38 20.04
C LYS A 574 23.83 14.14 20.40
N MET A 575 23.74 14.66 21.62
CA MET A 575 22.49 15.17 22.19
C MET A 575 21.87 16.35 21.42
N GLN A 576 22.69 17.25 20.86
CA GLN A 576 22.20 18.35 20.03
C GLN A 576 21.56 17.87 18.72
N ALA A 577 22.16 16.86 18.09
CA ALA A 577 21.62 16.22 16.90
C ALA A 577 20.31 15.48 17.21
N ALA A 578 20.24 14.77 18.34
CA ALA A 578 19.01 14.13 18.80
C ALA A 578 17.86 15.14 18.93
N ARG A 579 18.09 16.28 19.61
CA ARG A 579 17.08 17.36 19.75
C ARG A 579 16.63 17.92 18.40
N LEU A 580 17.59 18.15 17.49
CA LEU A 580 17.31 18.64 16.14
C LEU A 580 16.42 17.66 15.37
N TYR A 581 16.75 16.38 15.38
CA TYR A 581 16.04 15.37 14.59
C TYR A 581 14.68 14.99 15.18
N THR A 582 14.49 15.05 16.50
CA THR A 582 13.14 14.97 17.09
C THR A 582 12.23 16.08 16.55
N ARG A 583 12.72 17.33 16.50
CA ARG A 583 11.96 18.45 15.92
C ARG A 583 11.71 18.27 14.42
N LYS A 584 12.72 17.84 13.65
CA LYS A 584 12.56 17.62 12.20
C LYS A 584 11.51 16.54 11.91
N SER A 585 11.49 15.44 12.67
CA SER A 585 10.42 14.44 12.56
C SER A 585 9.03 15.07 12.71
N MET A 586 8.84 15.93 13.72
CA MET A 586 7.57 16.64 13.94
C MET A 586 7.20 17.61 12.82
N GLU A 587 8.16 18.37 12.30
CA GLU A 587 7.97 19.28 11.16
C GLU A 587 7.45 18.51 9.92
N TYR A 588 8.02 17.35 9.61
CA TYR A 588 7.57 16.51 8.49
C TYR A 588 6.20 15.83 8.74
N ASP A 589 5.85 15.49 9.98
CA ASP A 589 4.48 15.06 10.34
C ASP A 589 3.48 16.21 10.08
N ASP A 590 3.80 17.44 10.48
CA ASP A 590 2.96 18.61 10.23
C ASP A 590 2.84 18.93 8.73
N ALA A 591 3.92 18.79 7.95
CA ALA A 591 3.90 18.90 6.50
C ALA A 591 2.85 17.98 5.86
N ARG A 592 2.83 16.70 6.26
CA ARG A 592 1.86 15.71 5.79
C ARG A 592 0.44 16.12 6.18
N ARG A 593 0.23 16.58 7.41
CA ARG A 593 -1.10 17.00 7.89
C ARG A 593 -1.61 18.25 7.16
N LYS A 594 -0.74 19.22 6.87
CA LYS A 594 -1.08 20.39 6.04
C LYS A 594 -1.39 19.99 4.60
N MET A 595 -0.63 19.06 4.02
CA MET A 595 -0.93 18.50 2.70
C MET A 595 -2.33 17.87 2.65
N LEU A 596 -2.67 17.04 3.63
CA LEU A 596 -4.00 16.42 3.74
C LEU A 596 -5.11 17.48 3.91
N HIS A 597 -4.87 18.52 4.72
CA HIS A 597 -5.79 19.64 4.86
C HIS A 597 -5.99 20.37 3.53
N TYR A 598 -4.91 20.73 2.85
CA TYR A 598 -4.97 21.41 1.55
C TYR A 598 -5.75 20.60 0.52
N TYR A 599 -5.48 19.28 0.42
CA TYR A 599 -6.18 18.38 -0.50
C TYR A 599 -7.70 18.35 -0.26
N ASN A 600 -8.12 18.27 1.01
CA ASN A 600 -9.54 18.12 1.36
C ASN A 600 -10.28 19.46 1.43
N LYS A 601 -9.64 20.52 1.90
CA LYS A 601 -10.31 21.76 2.32
C LYS A 601 -10.01 22.96 1.43
N THR A 602 -8.93 22.92 0.64
CA THR A 602 -8.42 24.10 -0.07
C THR A 602 -8.47 23.93 -1.58
N MET A 603 -7.78 22.93 -2.14
CA MET A 603 -7.74 22.71 -3.59
C MET A 603 -9.13 22.43 -4.15
N SER A 604 -9.39 22.83 -5.39
CA SER A 604 -10.69 22.69 -6.06
C SER A 604 -11.87 23.24 -5.22
N GLY A 605 -11.62 24.26 -4.39
CA GLY A 605 -12.64 24.84 -3.50
C GLY A 605 -13.18 23.86 -2.45
N GLY A 606 -12.39 22.86 -2.05
CA GLY A 606 -12.79 21.85 -1.07
C GLY A 606 -13.71 20.75 -1.63
N LYS A 607 -13.74 20.57 -2.96
CA LYS A 607 -14.51 19.52 -3.64
C LYS A 607 -14.26 18.12 -3.08
N TRP A 608 -13.05 17.87 -2.57
CA TRP A 608 -12.59 16.56 -2.13
C TRP A 608 -12.66 16.35 -0.62
N ASP A 609 -13.39 17.20 0.11
CA ASP A 609 -13.49 17.09 1.56
C ASP A 609 -14.06 15.71 1.99
N GLY A 610 -13.26 14.92 2.69
CA GLY A 610 -13.64 13.62 3.23
C GLY A 610 -13.19 12.42 2.40
N ILE A 611 -12.61 12.63 1.20
CA ILE A 611 -12.16 11.52 0.34
C ILE A 611 -10.74 11.02 0.65
N LEU A 612 -9.88 11.84 1.27
CA LEU A 612 -8.49 11.48 1.56
C LEU A 612 -8.17 11.78 3.02
N ASN A 613 -8.51 10.88 3.93
CA ASN A 613 -8.34 11.05 5.36
C ASN A 613 -7.76 9.79 6.02
N PRO A 614 -6.50 9.45 5.72
CA PRO A 614 -5.89 8.22 6.19
C PRO A 614 -5.66 8.19 7.72
N GLU A 615 -5.73 9.34 8.42
CA GLU A 615 -5.61 9.38 9.88
C GLU A 615 -6.95 9.17 10.60
N GLY A 616 -8.09 9.45 9.95
CA GLY A 616 -9.39 9.53 10.61
C GLY A 616 -10.29 8.32 10.43
N PHE A 617 -9.88 7.36 9.62
CA PHE A 617 -10.60 6.09 9.46
C PHE A 617 -9.96 5.01 10.33
N PRO A 618 -10.70 4.16 11.07
CA PRO A 618 -10.14 3.18 12.00
C PRO A 618 -9.98 1.79 11.36
N PRO A 619 -8.86 1.10 11.65
CA PRO A 619 -7.59 1.66 12.13
C PRO A 619 -7.09 2.79 11.26
N PRO A 620 -6.39 3.81 11.80
CA PRO A 620 -5.69 4.77 10.97
C PRO A 620 -4.82 4.07 9.95
N ARG A 621 -5.08 4.48 8.72
CA ARG A 621 -4.57 3.92 7.47
C ARG A 621 -3.29 4.66 7.03
N ALA A 622 -2.53 5.21 7.96
CA ALA A 622 -1.24 5.87 7.72
C ALA A 622 -0.25 5.53 8.83
N ALA A 623 1.03 5.41 8.48
CA ALA A 623 2.08 5.37 9.47
C ALA A 623 2.26 6.75 10.09
N MET A 624 2.13 6.80 11.42
CA MET A 624 2.17 8.04 12.19
C MET A 624 2.98 7.85 13.47
N MET A 625 3.35 8.98 14.09
CA MET A 625 4.00 9.01 15.41
C MET A 625 5.22 8.07 15.45
N PRO A 626 6.24 8.33 14.59
CA PRO A 626 7.48 7.57 14.60
C PRO A 626 8.13 7.63 15.99
N VAL A 627 8.93 6.62 16.31
CA VAL A 627 9.72 6.66 17.54
C VAL A 627 10.78 7.75 17.39
N CYS A 628 10.71 8.77 18.23
CA CYS A 628 11.75 9.79 18.33
C CYS A 628 12.26 9.84 19.77
N THR A 629 13.57 10.00 19.97
CA THR A 629 14.16 10.08 21.32
C THR A 629 14.78 11.47 21.52
N PRO A 630 14.06 12.41 22.17
CA PRO A 630 14.65 13.68 22.57
C PRO A 630 15.72 13.46 23.67
N PRO A 631 16.74 14.32 23.82
CA PRO A 631 17.68 14.21 24.93
C PRO A 631 17.00 14.56 26.25
N LEU A 632 17.28 13.80 27.32
CA LEU A 632 16.83 14.13 28.69
C LEU A 632 17.57 15.33 29.28
N GLU A 633 18.86 15.41 29.00
CA GLU A 633 19.75 16.49 29.41
C GLU A 633 20.76 16.72 28.28
N ILE A 634 21.19 17.97 28.10
CA ILE A 634 22.26 18.33 27.17
C ILE A 634 23.43 18.81 28.02
N GLY A 635 24.52 18.04 28.01
CA GLY A 635 25.70 18.29 28.81
C GLY A 635 26.61 19.40 28.24
N GLU A 636 27.86 19.36 28.68
CA GLU A 636 28.91 20.25 28.18
C GLU A 636 29.33 19.87 26.76
N ARG A 637 29.77 20.89 26.01
CA ARG A 637 30.28 20.73 24.65
C ARG A 637 31.44 19.74 24.64
N ARG A 638 31.39 18.77 23.71
CA ARG A 638 32.49 17.83 23.45
C ARG A 638 32.38 17.28 22.04
N MET A 639 33.51 17.17 21.35
CA MET A 639 33.59 16.54 20.04
C MET A 639 33.38 15.02 20.15
N LEU A 640 32.55 14.48 19.27
CA LEU A 640 32.34 13.03 19.12
C LEU A 640 32.65 12.64 17.69
N ILE A 641 33.41 11.56 17.50
CA ILE A 641 33.71 11.04 16.17
C ILE A 641 33.06 9.68 16.01
N THR A 642 32.30 9.50 14.93
CA THR A 642 31.78 8.21 14.49
C THR A 642 32.36 7.90 13.11
N VAL A 643 32.99 6.73 12.97
CA VAL A 643 33.58 6.28 11.70
C VAL A 643 32.69 5.20 11.12
N TRP A 644 32.50 5.20 9.79
CA TRP A 644 31.82 4.19 8.97
C TRP A 644 31.33 2.94 9.72
N ASN A 645 30.01 2.80 9.91
CA ASN A 645 29.38 1.65 10.58
C ASN A 645 29.90 1.32 12.00
N GLY A 646 30.50 2.28 12.70
CA GLY A 646 31.09 2.12 14.03
C GLY A 646 32.48 1.48 14.03
N GLU A 647 33.19 1.49 12.91
CA GLU A 647 34.54 0.92 12.79
C GLU A 647 35.61 1.81 13.44
N ASP A 648 36.80 1.26 13.75
CA ASP A 648 37.92 2.04 14.29
C ASP A 648 38.82 2.64 13.19
N SER A 649 38.60 2.26 11.93
CA SER A 649 39.43 2.67 10.78
C SER A 649 38.63 2.67 9.49
N LEU A 650 39.16 3.31 8.46
CA LEU A 650 38.59 3.30 7.11
C LEU A 650 39.48 2.49 6.15
N SER A 651 38.89 1.50 5.49
CA SER A 651 39.55 0.74 4.43
C SER A 651 38.78 0.89 3.12
N PHE A 652 39.48 1.21 2.04
CA PHE A 652 38.93 1.23 0.69
C PHE A 652 39.56 0.10 -0.12
N VAL A 653 38.73 -0.72 -0.76
CA VAL A 653 39.17 -1.82 -1.64
C VAL A 653 38.71 -1.66 -3.09
N LYS A 654 37.84 -0.68 -3.33
CA LYS A 654 37.43 -0.17 -4.65
C LYS A 654 37.16 1.34 -4.57
N PRO A 655 37.09 2.04 -5.71
CA PRO A 655 36.61 3.43 -5.74
C PRO A 655 35.23 3.54 -5.12
N GLY A 656 35.05 4.53 -4.25
CA GLY A 656 33.81 4.74 -3.53
C GLY A 656 33.95 5.81 -2.47
N GLU A 657 32.82 6.17 -1.88
CA GLU A 657 32.74 7.15 -0.82
C GLU A 657 32.40 6.46 0.50
N LYS A 658 33.11 6.84 1.56
CA LYS A 658 32.79 6.50 2.95
C LYS A 658 32.72 7.79 3.76
N TRP A 659 32.29 7.71 5.02
CA TRP A 659 32.12 8.89 5.85
C TRP A 659 32.71 8.73 7.24
N ILE A 660 33.05 9.87 7.82
CA ILE A 660 33.10 10.07 9.27
C ILE A 660 32.06 11.12 9.66
N GLU A 661 31.63 11.08 10.90
CA GLU A 661 30.73 12.08 11.46
C GLU A 661 31.39 12.76 12.66
N ILE A 662 31.31 14.08 12.66
CA ILE A 662 31.69 14.93 13.77
C ILE A 662 30.39 15.35 14.46
N GLY A 663 30.16 14.87 15.67
CA GLY A 663 29.01 15.20 16.50
C GLY A 663 29.38 16.11 17.66
N ASN A 664 28.38 16.81 18.19
CA ASN A 664 28.48 17.62 19.40
C ASN A 664 27.65 16.99 20.54
N ALA A 665 28.31 16.68 21.65
CA ALA A 665 27.67 16.10 22.83
C ALA A 665 26.82 17.09 23.64
N GLY A 666 27.06 18.40 23.50
CA GLY A 666 26.52 19.40 24.43
C GLY A 666 26.22 20.76 23.82
N ASN A 667 25.97 21.77 24.66
CA ASN A 667 25.54 23.07 24.20
C ASN A 667 26.61 23.85 23.43
N GLY A 668 26.19 24.79 22.56
CA GLY A 668 27.08 25.64 21.76
C GLY A 668 27.52 25.00 20.44
N GLU A 669 28.59 25.53 19.87
CA GLU A 669 29.23 25.02 18.65
C GLU A 669 30.69 24.66 18.96
N LEU A 670 31.21 23.65 18.27
CA LEU A 670 32.63 23.37 18.19
C LEU A 670 33.16 23.76 16.81
N GLU A 671 34.36 24.31 16.78
CA GLU A 671 35.14 24.54 15.56
C GLU A 671 36.11 23.38 15.36
N PHE A 672 36.13 22.78 14.17
CA PHE A 672 37.05 21.70 13.85
C PHE A 672 37.99 22.09 12.70
N SER A 673 39.16 21.46 12.69
CA SER A 673 40.00 21.34 11.50
C SER A 673 40.46 19.90 11.37
N MET A 674 40.69 19.43 10.16
CA MET A 674 41.21 18.09 9.93
C MET A 674 42.34 18.07 8.92
N TYR A 675 43.22 17.10 9.13
CA TYR A 675 44.32 16.77 8.23
C TYR A 675 44.08 15.35 7.71
N ALA A 676 44.23 15.16 6.41
CA ALA A 676 44.11 13.87 5.76
C ALA A 676 45.28 13.66 4.81
N PRO A 677 45.65 12.40 4.51
CA PRO A 677 46.68 12.11 3.52
C PRO A 677 46.35 12.72 2.15
N GLU A 678 47.35 13.21 1.42
CA GLU A 678 47.16 13.92 0.13
C GLU A 678 46.39 13.12 -0.92
N TRP A 679 46.47 11.79 -0.84
CA TRP A 679 45.80 10.85 -1.74
C TRP A 679 44.31 10.65 -1.44
N LEU A 680 43.78 11.23 -0.36
CA LEU A 680 42.37 11.18 0.02
C LEU A 680 41.68 12.51 -0.32
N SER A 681 40.51 12.42 -0.95
CA SER A 681 39.58 13.55 -1.11
C SER A 681 38.70 13.64 0.13
N VAL A 682 38.46 14.85 0.59
CA VAL A 682 37.67 15.13 1.80
C VAL A 682 36.72 16.27 1.47
N SER A 683 35.43 16.11 1.79
CA SER A 683 34.39 17.11 1.43
C SER A 683 34.55 18.44 2.14
N GLU A 684 35.08 18.45 3.36
CA GLU A 684 35.31 19.65 4.15
C GLU A 684 36.46 19.40 5.12
N THR A 685 37.43 20.32 5.21
CA THR A 685 38.62 20.16 6.06
C THR A 685 38.59 21.01 7.33
N SER A 686 37.61 21.90 7.48
CA SER A 686 37.44 22.74 8.66
C SER A 686 36.06 23.37 8.64
N GLY A 687 35.49 23.62 9.81
CA GLY A 687 34.20 24.31 9.92
C GLY A 687 33.66 24.28 11.34
N ARG A 688 32.37 24.56 11.47
CA ARG A 688 31.65 24.54 12.75
C ARG A 688 30.62 23.42 12.81
N VAL A 689 30.41 22.88 14.00
CA VAL A 689 29.42 21.84 14.28
C VAL A 689 28.60 22.23 15.51
N GLY A 690 27.34 22.60 15.28
CA GLY A 690 26.37 22.83 16.36
C GLY A 690 25.66 21.56 16.81
N SER A 691 25.35 20.66 15.86
CA SER A 691 24.68 19.37 16.09
C SER A 691 25.55 18.20 15.63
N GLU A 692 25.51 17.86 14.35
CA GLU A 692 26.43 16.92 13.73
C GLU A 692 26.74 17.34 12.30
N LYS A 693 27.84 16.80 11.78
CA LYS A 693 28.29 17.01 10.40
C LYS A 693 28.92 15.73 9.89
N ARG A 694 28.54 15.33 8.67
CA ARG A 694 29.12 14.18 7.98
C ARG A 694 30.17 14.66 6.99
N ILE A 695 31.38 14.12 7.09
CA ILE A 695 32.51 14.39 6.20
C ILE A 695 32.67 13.18 5.29
N LEU A 696 32.57 13.41 3.99
CA LEU A 696 32.71 12.39 2.96
C LEU A 696 34.17 12.26 2.54
N LEU A 697 34.62 11.01 2.40
CA LEU A 697 35.98 10.66 2.05
C LEU A 697 36.00 9.67 0.89
N SER A 698 36.85 9.94 -0.10
CA SER A 698 37.07 9.06 -1.24
C SER A 698 38.53 9.10 -1.70
N PRO A 699 39.16 7.96 -2.03
CA PRO A 699 40.53 7.97 -2.55
C PRO A 699 40.59 8.66 -3.93
N LYS A 700 41.55 9.58 -4.10
CA LYS A 700 41.75 10.30 -5.38
C LYS A 700 42.30 9.40 -6.49
N CYS A 701 42.99 8.32 -6.11
CA CYS A 701 43.58 7.35 -7.01
C CYS A 701 43.61 5.97 -6.37
N PHE A 702 43.56 4.94 -7.23
CA PHE A 702 43.42 3.53 -6.84
C PHE A 702 44.44 2.65 -7.60
N ASP A 703 45.70 3.07 -7.61
CA ASP A 703 46.84 2.51 -8.37
C ASP A 703 47.82 1.68 -7.53
N ARG A 704 47.88 1.89 -6.21
CA ARG A 704 48.75 1.14 -5.28
C ARG A 704 48.19 1.14 -3.87
N ASP A 705 48.64 0.18 -3.07
CA ASP A 705 48.36 0.14 -1.64
C ASP A 705 48.86 1.41 -0.96
N ARG A 706 48.04 1.94 -0.04
CA ARG A 706 48.37 3.12 0.75
C ARG A 706 47.87 2.94 2.17
N GLN A 707 48.66 3.43 3.11
CA GLN A 707 48.26 3.59 4.51
C GLN A 707 48.54 5.02 4.92
N GLY A 708 47.69 5.56 5.77
CA GLY A 708 47.82 6.90 6.31
C GLY A 708 46.94 7.06 7.54
N GLU A 709 46.99 8.26 8.09
CA GLU A 709 46.22 8.63 9.27
C GLU A 709 45.57 9.99 8.99
N MET A 710 44.30 10.10 9.35
CA MET A 710 43.57 11.36 9.39
C MET A 710 43.53 11.84 10.84
N VAL A 711 43.63 13.16 11.04
CA VAL A 711 43.54 13.78 12.36
C VAL A 711 42.43 14.81 12.34
N VAL A 712 41.44 14.67 13.21
CA VAL A 712 40.38 15.67 13.45
C VAL A 712 40.69 16.39 14.76
N ILE A 713 40.74 17.71 14.72
CA ILE A 713 41.12 18.56 15.86
C ILE A 713 39.94 19.47 16.20
N ASP A 714 39.47 19.39 17.44
CA ASP A 714 38.60 20.39 18.04
C ASP A 714 39.44 21.64 18.36
N ARG A 715 39.24 22.71 17.60
CA ARG A 715 39.93 24.00 17.78
C ARG A 715 39.41 24.80 18.97
N THR A 716 38.33 24.34 19.58
CA THR A 716 37.69 24.99 20.71
C THR A 716 38.23 24.46 22.03
N GLU A 717 38.30 23.13 22.19
CA GLU A 717 38.77 22.47 23.41
C GLU A 717 40.19 21.88 23.27
N GLY A 718 40.74 21.79 22.06
CA GLY A 718 42.09 21.28 21.78
C GLY A 718 42.19 19.75 21.70
N GLU A 719 41.08 19.04 21.70
CA GLU A 719 41.04 17.57 21.57
C GLU A 719 41.40 17.12 20.15
N GLU A 720 42.18 16.04 20.02
CA GLU A 720 42.56 15.45 18.74
C GLU A 720 42.14 13.99 18.65
N VAL A 721 41.49 13.60 17.55
CA VAL A 721 41.13 12.22 17.24
C VAL A 721 41.84 11.77 15.98
N ARG A 722 42.53 10.63 16.07
CA ARG A 722 43.30 10.03 14.97
C ARG A 722 42.56 8.82 14.42
N ILE A 723 42.42 8.76 13.10
CA ILE A 723 41.64 7.75 12.39
C ILE A 723 42.53 7.11 11.31
N PRO A 724 42.89 5.82 11.45
CA PRO A 724 43.63 5.11 10.41
C PRO A 724 42.81 5.01 9.12
N VAL A 725 43.46 5.23 7.98
CA VAL A 725 42.84 5.11 6.66
C VAL A 725 43.76 4.38 5.69
N CYS A 726 43.23 3.43 4.92
CA CYS A 726 44.01 2.69 3.94
C CYS A 726 43.27 2.43 2.63
N VAL A 727 44.05 2.28 1.55
CA VAL A 727 43.64 1.76 0.25
C VAL A 727 44.34 0.43 0.06
N ARG A 728 43.58 -0.61 -0.29
CA ARG A 728 44.10 -1.93 -0.64
C ARG A 728 43.71 -2.26 -2.07
N ILE A 729 44.70 -2.52 -2.91
CA ILE A 729 44.52 -2.88 -4.31
C ILE A 729 44.55 -4.40 -4.43
N PHE A 730 43.59 -4.94 -5.16
CA PHE A 730 43.55 -6.35 -5.53
C PHE A 730 43.70 -6.48 -7.05
N PRO A 731 44.39 -7.52 -7.55
CA PRO A 731 44.62 -7.72 -8.98
C PRO A 731 43.35 -8.23 -9.67
N SER A 732 42.31 -7.39 -9.75
CA SER A 732 41.06 -7.74 -10.40
C SER A 732 40.33 -6.52 -10.94
N ASP A 733 39.96 -6.58 -12.21
CA ASP A 733 39.03 -5.63 -12.84
C ASP A 733 37.55 -6.06 -12.62
N CYS A 734 37.31 -6.98 -11.68
CA CYS A 734 35.97 -7.48 -11.41
C CYS A 734 35.10 -6.38 -10.77
N PRO A 735 33.95 -6.02 -11.37
CA PRO A 735 33.08 -4.98 -10.83
C PRO A 735 32.45 -5.38 -9.48
N ASN A 736 32.31 -6.68 -9.22
CA ASN A 736 31.69 -7.24 -8.02
C ASN A 736 32.75 -7.65 -6.99
N THR A 737 33.59 -6.68 -6.61
CA THR A 737 34.63 -6.88 -5.58
C THR A 737 34.09 -6.65 -4.17
N GLU A 738 34.42 -7.56 -3.26
CA GLU A 738 34.10 -7.49 -1.82
C GLU A 738 34.61 -6.20 -1.21
N ASP A 739 33.74 -5.46 -0.50
CA ASP A 739 34.10 -4.28 0.29
C ASP A 739 33.36 -4.30 1.63
N GLY A 740 34.08 -4.22 2.74
CA GLY A 740 33.48 -4.30 4.08
C GLY A 740 32.78 -5.63 4.38
N GLY A 741 33.24 -6.73 3.76
CA GLY A 741 32.67 -8.07 3.94
C GLY A 741 31.35 -8.32 3.20
N ILE A 742 30.99 -7.46 2.24
CA ILE A 742 29.76 -7.59 1.42
C ILE A 742 30.07 -7.45 -0.08
N ILE A 743 29.37 -8.26 -0.89
CA ILE A 743 29.27 -8.11 -2.35
C ILE A 743 27.78 -8.07 -2.68
N SER A 744 27.32 -7.06 -3.41
CA SER A 744 25.93 -6.97 -3.87
C SER A 744 25.90 -6.77 -5.38
N VAL A 745 25.08 -7.57 -6.06
CA VAL A 745 25.02 -7.63 -7.53
C VAL A 745 23.57 -7.59 -7.98
N GLU A 746 23.23 -6.62 -8.83
CA GLU A 746 21.92 -6.54 -9.47
C GLU A 746 21.82 -7.64 -10.55
N ALA A 747 20.70 -8.36 -10.59
CA ALA A 747 20.53 -9.54 -11.42
C ALA A 747 20.50 -9.22 -12.92
N ASP A 748 20.12 -8.01 -13.32
CA ASP A 748 20.03 -7.61 -14.72
C ASP A 748 21.39 -7.21 -15.35
N THR A 749 22.49 -7.36 -14.60
CA THR A 749 23.85 -7.11 -15.10
C THR A 749 24.41 -8.26 -15.97
N ALA A 750 23.74 -9.41 -16.01
CA ALA A 750 24.03 -10.51 -16.92
C ALA A 750 22.79 -10.89 -17.75
N VAL A 751 23.02 -11.55 -18.87
CA VAL A 751 21.97 -12.03 -19.79
C VAL A 751 22.18 -13.48 -20.15
N SER A 752 21.09 -14.23 -20.33
CA SER A 752 21.12 -15.62 -20.76
C SER A 752 19.80 -15.95 -21.49
N PRO A 753 19.79 -16.84 -22.50
CA PRO A 753 18.57 -17.31 -23.15
C PRO A 753 17.54 -17.93 -22.19
N GLY A 754 17.99 -18.47 -21.04
CA GLY A 754 17.11 -19.07 -20.03
C GLY A 754 16.29 -18.08 -19.21
N PHE A 755 16.56 -16.77 -19.35
CA PHE A 755 15.96 -15.70 -18.56
C PHE A 755 15.53 -14.51 -19.41
N ARG A 756 14.55 -13.76 -18.92
CA ARG A 756 14.10 -12.49 -19.51
C ARG A 756 14.17 -11.36 -18.51
N VAL A 757 14.42 -10.15 -19.00
CA VAL A 757 14.43 -8.92 -18.20
C VAL A 757 13.08 -8.23 -18.30
N ILE A 758 12.46 -7.94 -17.16
CA ILE A 758 11.23 -7.15 -17.03
C ILE A 758 11.61 -5.77 -16.53
N ARG A 759 11.42 -4.76 -17.39
CA ARG A 759 11.80 -3.39 -17.09
C ARG A 759 10.93 -2.78 -16.00
N ARG A 760 11.51 -1.89 -15.17
CA ARG A 760 10.81 -1.13 -14.10
C ARG A 760 10.18 -2.00 -12.99
N LEU A 761 10.60 -3.26 -12.85
CA LEU A 761 10.10 -4.18 -11.82
C LEU A 761 11.17 -4.62 -10.80
N GLY A 762 12.34 -3.96 -10.80
CA GLY A 762 13.33 -4.13 -9.73
C GLY A 762 12.82 -3.65 -8.37
N ARG A 763 13.46 -4.12 -7.30
CA ARG A 763 13.14 -3.71 -5.91
C ARG A 763 13.92 -2.45 -5.55
N CYS A 764 13.25 -1.39 -5.12
CA CYS A 764 13.79 -0.03 -4.93
C CYS A 764 14.13 0.67 -6.25
N ARG A 765 14.82 -0.01 -7.18
CA ARG A 765 15.19 0.50 -8.51
C ARG A 765 15.44 -0.64 -9.49
N GLY A 766 15.54 -0.32 -10.78
CA GLY A 766 16.09 -1.21 -11.81
C GLY A 766 15.08 -2.22 -12.37
N ASN A 767 15.58 -3.34 -12.91
CA ASN A 767 14.77 -4.34 -13.58
C ASN A 767 14.64 -5.63 -12.75
N LEU A 768 13.70 -6.49 -13.14
CA LEU A 768 13.54 -7.84 -12.61
C LEU A 768 14.05 -8.85 -13.63
N VAL A 769 14.74 -9.89 -13.18
CA VAL A 769 15.11 -11.03 -14.03
C VAL A 769 14.22 -12.21 -13.70
N GLU A 770 13.59 -12.80 -14.71
CA GLU A 770 12.62 -13.90 -14.58
C GLU A 770 13.02 -15.08 -15.46
N ALA A 771 12.97 -16.29 -14.91
CA ALA A 771 13.23 -17.53 -15.61
C ALA A 771 12.13 -17.82 -16.65
N ALA A 772 12.55 -18.06 -17.90
CA ALA A 772 11.65 -18.24 -19.04
C ALA A 772 11.27 -19.70 -19.32
N ALA A 773 12.01 -20.68 -18.79
CA ALA A 773 11.97 -22.05 -19.28
C ALA A 773 10.74 -22.87 -18.83
N ASP A 774 10.10 -23.51 -19.83
CA ASP A 774 9.03 -24.48 -19.70
C ASP A 774 9.62 -25.90 -19.71
N ARG A 775 9.56 -26.61 -18.57
CA ARG A 775 10.27 -27.88 -18.37
C ARG A 775 9.49 -29.10 -18.87
N GLN A 776 8.24 -28.95 -19.30
CA GLN A 776 7.39 -30.08 -19.70
C GLN A 776 7.88 -30.83 -20.97
N GLN A 777 8.94 -30.38 -21.66
CA GLN A 777 9.54 -31.11 -22.78
C GLN A 777 10.86 -31.85 -22.49
N ARG A 778 11.40 -31.84 -21.26
CA ARG A 778 12.66 -32.57 -20.96
C ARG A 778 12.50 -33.48 -19.74
N GLU A 779 11.98 -34.68 -19.96
CA GLU A 779 12.07 -35.77 -18.99
C GLU A 779 13.57 -36.04 -18.65
N GLY A 780 13.96 -35.79 -17.39
CA GLY A 780 15.20 -36.33 -16.81
C GLY A 780 16.50 -35.48 -16.85
N GLY A 781 16.50 -34.20 -17.23
CA GLY A 781 17.74 -33.44 -17.47
C GLY A 781 18.23 -32.54 -16.32
N ARG A 782 19.54 -32.62 -16.00
CA ARG A 782 20.30 -31.60 -15.24
C ARG A 782 20.13 -30.20 -15.88
N PRO A 783 20.20 -29.09 -15.12
CA PRO A 783 20.17 -27.75 -15.69
C PRO A 783 21.28 -27.58 -16.73
N ASP A 784 20.97 -27.00 -17.89
CA ASP A 784 21.93 -26.78 -18.97
C ASP A 784 22.87 -25.61 -18.61
N ALA A 785 24.18 -25.83 -18.72
CA ALA A 785 25.19 -24.78 -18.50
C ALA A 785 25.07 -23.63 -19.50
N ALA A 786 24.57 -23.88 -20.71
CA ALA A 786 24.39 -22.84 -21.73
C ALA A 786 23.25 -21.84 -21.41
N GLU A 787 22.40 -22.15 -20.43
CA GLU A 787 21.24 -21.33 -20.05
C GLU A 787 21.42 -20.63 -18.68
N ALA A 788 22.57 -20.73 -18.04
CA ALA A 788 22.84 -20.11 -16.74
C ALA A 788 23.13 -18.60 -16.85
N LEU A 789 22.75 -17.83 -15.83
CA LEU A 789 23.29 -16.49 -15.59
C LEU A 789 24.54 -16.59 -14.73
N THR A 790 25.68 -16.15 -15.25
CA THR A 790 26.96 -16.25 -14.55
C THR A 790 27.53 -14.86 -14.24
N TYR A 791 27.90 -14.64 -12.99
CA TYR A 791 28.41 -13.37 -12.48
C TYR A 791 29.81 -13.56 -11.90
N PRO A 792 30.84 -12.85 -12.39
CA PRO A 792 32.15 -12.84 -11.74
C PRO A 792 32.06 -12.03 -10.44
N PHE A 793 32.73 -12.47 -9.38
CA PHE A 793 32.94 -11.72 -8.14
C PHE A 793 34.34 -11.97 -7.58
N TYR A 794 34.89 -11.00 -6.84
CA TYR A 794 36.23 -11.09 -6.29
C TYR A 794 36.24 -11.02 -4.77
N LEU A 795 36.84 -12.04 -4.14
CA LEU A 795 37.03 -12.13 -2.69
C LEU A 795 38.38 -11.54 -2.30
N THR A 796 38.38 -10.64 -1.32
CA THR A 796 39.59 -9.98 -0.79
C THR A 796 40.32 -10.81 0.27
N GLN A 797 39.63 -11.83 0.79
CA GLN A 797 40.08 -12.77 1.81
C GLN A 797 39.42 -14.14 1.61
N ASP A 798 40.00 -15.20 2.20
CA ASP A 798 39.38 -16.52 2.23
C ASP A 798 38.04 -16.47 2.98
N THR A 799 37.07 -17.27 2.56
CA THR A 799 35.80 -17.38 3.29
C THR A 799 35.98 -18.01 4.66
N PRO A 800 35.11 -17.73 5.63
CA PRO A 800 35.05 -18.48 6.89
C PRO A 800 34.91 -19.99 6.64
N ALA A 801 35.35 -20.81 7.60
CA ALA A 801 35.26 -22.28 7.52
C ALA A 801 33.81 -22.78 7.33
N GLU A 802 32.84 -22.02 7.82
CA GLU A 802 31.39 -22.26 7.67
C GLU A 802 30.80 -21.75 6.33
N GLY A 803 31.63 -21.14 5.47
CA GLY A 803 31.24 -20.57 4.20
C GLY A 803 30.60 -19.19 4.28
N ALA A 804 30.70 -18.43 3.18
CA ALA A 804 30.00 -17.16 3.00
C ALA A 804 28.48 -17.37 2.87
N LEU A 805 27.69 -16.40 3.31
CA LEU A 805 26.23 -16.43 3.18
C LEU A 805 25.80 -15.75 1.87
N LEU A 806 25.17 -16.51 0.98
CA LEU A 806 24.42 -15.99 -0.15
C LEU A 806 22.98 -15.67 0.28
N GLU A 807 22.52 -14.46 -0.02
CA GLU A 807 21.14 -14.00 0.10
C GLU A 807 20.62 -13.61 -1.30
N ILE A 808 19.54 -14.23 -1.76
CA ILE A 808 18.89 -13.94 -3.04
C ILE A 808 17.62 -13.14 -2.77
N HIS A 809 17.48 -11.98 -3.41
CA HIS A 809 16.29 -11.12 -3.31
C HIS A 809 15.29 -11.53 -4.38
N ARG A 810 14.54 -12.59 -4.10
CA ARG A 810 13.52 -13.14 -4.99
C ARG A 810 12.28 -12.23 -4.98
N PHE A 811 11.69 -12.04 -6.15
CA PHE A 811 10.39 -11.41 -6.32
C PHE A 811 9.29 -12.32 -5.72
N PRO A 812 8.44 -11.83 -4.78
CA PRO A 812 7.46 -12.65 -4.04
C PRO A 812 6.31 -13.29 -4.85
N SER A 813 6.48 -13.49 -6.16
CA SER A 813 5.54 -14.27 -7.00
C SER A 813 5.22 -15.65 -6.37
N LEU A 814 4.00 -16.13 -6.61
CA LEU A 814 3.45 -17.33 -5.98
C LEU A 814 3.16 -18.43 -7.01
N ASN A 815 2.97 -19.65 -6.50
CA ASN A 815 2.54 -20.83 -7.25
C ASN A 815 1.92 -21.84 -6.28
N ALA A 816 0.63 -21.67 -5.96
CA ALA A 816 -0.04 -22.37 -4.85
C ALA A 816 -0.06 -23.90 -4.97
N THR A 817 -0.02 -24.41 -6.19
CA THR A 817 -0.04 -25.85 -6.52
C THR A 817 1.34 -26.40 -6.87
N GLY A 818 2.37 -25.56 -6.91
CA GLY A 818 3.70 -25.93 -7.39
C GLY A 818 4.84 -25.58 -6.44
N ARG A 819 6.05 -25.65 -6.98
CA ARG A 819 7.30 -25.31 -6.29
C ARG A 819 7.93 -24.11 -6.98
N ILE A 820 8.82 -23.41 -6.26
CA ILE A 820 9.53 -22.28 -6.85
C ILE A 820 11.01 -22.31 -6.48
N ARG A 821 11.82 -22.74 -7.46
CA ARG A 821 13.23 -23.10 -7.27
C ARG A 821 14.14 -22.45 -8.29
N ILE A 822 15.41 -22.32 -7.90
CA ILE A 822 16.52 -21.93 -8.75
C ILE A 822 17.73 -22.81 -8.45
N GLY A 823 18.55 -23.11 -9.46
CA GLY A 823 19.84 -23.76 -9.26
C GLY A 823 20.93 -22.73 -9.04
N VAL A 824 21.85 -22.97 -8.09
CA VAL A 824 22.97 -22.10 -7.77
C VAL A 824 24.25 -22.92 -7.77
N SER A 825 25.31 -22.44 -8.43
CA SER A 825 26.65 -23.04 -8.35
C SER A 825 27.73 -21.97 -8.24
N VAL A 826 28.85 -22.32 -7.59
CA VAL A 826 30.08 -21.52 -7.57
C VAL A 826 31.11 -22.23 -8.44
N ASP A 827 31.72 -21.48 -9.35
CA ASP A 827 32.67 -21.98 -10.35
C ASP A 827 32.12 -23.23 -11.05
N ASP A 828 32.93 -24.27 -11.19
CA ASP A 828 32.54 -25.57 -11.76
C ASP A 828 32.01 -26.55 -10.69
N GLY A 829 31.58 -26.02 -9.54
CA GLY A 829 31.03 -26.79 -8.42
C GLY A 829 29.66 -27.43 -8.71
N PRO A 830 29.15 -28.24 -7.77
CA PRO A 830 27.83 -28.84 -7.90
C PRO A 830 26.70 -27.80 -7.82
N VAL A 831 25.70 -27.94 -8.69
CA VAL A 831 24.48 -27.11 -8.65
C VAL A 831 23.62 -27.50 -7.44
N ALA A 832 23.46 -26.57 -6.51
CA ALA A 832 22.55 -26.67 -5.38
C ALA A 832 21.19 -26.06 -5.72
N ILE A 833 20.10 -26.72 -5.30
CA ILE A 833 18.74 -26.16 -5.46
C ILE A 833 18.41 -25.29 -4.25
N VAL A 834 17.98 -24.06 -4.52
CA VAL A 834 17.41 -23.14 -3.54
C VAL A 834 15.92 -23.01 -3.82
N GLU A 835 15.09 -23.13 -2.78
CA GLU A 835 13.63 -23.20 -2.88
C GLU A 835 12.99 -22.16 -1.95
N SER A 836 11.92 -21.52 -2.44
CA SER A 836 11.00 -20.79 -1.59
C SER A 836 9.90 -21.70 -1.07
N PHE A 837 9.65 -21.64 0.24
CA PHE A 837 8.50 -22.28 0.88
C PHE A 837 7.27 -21.36 0.98
N SER A 838 7.41 -20.10 0.55
CA SER A 838 6.32 -19.11 0.49
C SER A 838 5.61 -19.20 -0.86
N ASN A 839 5.10 -20.39 -1.20
CA ASN A 839 4.49 -20.64 -2.53
C ASN A 839 3.00 -20.28 -2.62
N ASP A 840 2.34 -19.99 -1.49
CA ASP A 840 0.97 -19.47 -1.43
C ASP A 840 0.81 -18.52 -0.24
N GLU A 841 -0.32 -17.83 -0.20
CA GLU A 841 -0.76 -16.99 0.91
C GLU A 841 -0.64 -17.76 2.25
N TRP A 842 -0.11 -17.09 3.29
CA TRP A 842 0.09 -17.63 4.64
C TRP A 842 1.02 -18.86 4.77
N ARG A 843 1.73 -19.27 3.71
CA ARG A 843 2.76 -20.32 3.78
C ARG A 843 4.16 -19.74 3.91
N GLY A 844 5.05 -20.46 4.59
CA GLY A 844 6.43 -20.04 4.81
C GLY A 844 6.51 -18.66 5.47
N ASN A 845 7.26 -17.75 4.83
CA ASN A 845 7.44 -16.36 5.29
C ASN A 845 6.58 -15.36 4.51
N TRP A 846 5.50 -15.80 3.85
CA TRP A 846 4.67 -14.95 2.97
C TRP A 846 4.33 -13.58 3.57
N LYS A 847 3.87 -13.53 4.84
CA LYS A 847 3.52 -12.27 5.51
C LYS A 847 4.70 -11.29 5.56
N GLN A 848 5.88 -11.75 5.92
CA GLN A 848 7.06 -10.89 5.94
C GLN A 848 7.49 -10.50 4.52
N ASN A 849 7.31 -11.40 3.56
CA ASN A 849 7.71 -11.18 2.17
C ASN A 849 6.88 -10.08 1.50
N VAL A 850 5.56 -10.07 1.70
CA VAL A 850 4.68 -9.03 1.12
C VAL A 850 4.89 -7.67 1.79
N LEU A 851 5.20 -7.63 3.09
CA LEU A 851 5.45 -6.38 3.83
C LEU A 851 6.80 -5.72 3.46
N ASN A 852 7.82 -6.50 3.08
CA ASN A 852 9.13 -5.97 2.65
C ASN A 852 9.34 -6.00 1.13
N ASN A 853 8.33 -6.47 0.41
CA ASN A 853 8.34 -6.68 -1.03
C ASN A 853 9.57 -7.48 -1.52
N VAL A 854 9.94 -8.53 -0.78
CA VAL A 854 11.05 -9.44 -1.10
C VAL A 854 10.89 -10.77 -0.38
N ASP A 855 11.16 -11.85 -1.09
CA ASP A 855 11.39 -13.16 -0.50
C ASP A 855 12.90 -13.41 -0.44
N ARG A 856 13.48 -13.40 0.77
CA ARG A 856 14.93 -13.58 0.95
C ARG A 856 15.25 -15.05 1.08
N LEU A 857 15.93 -15.60 0.07
CA LEU A 857 16.41 -16.99 0.10
C LEU A 857 17.87 -17.02 0.52
N TYR A 858 18.21 -17.89 1.47
CA TYR A 858 19.56 -17.97 2.03
C TYR A 858 20.23 -19.30 1.69
N ARG A 859 21.54 -19.24 1.42
CA ARG A 859 22.37 -20.43 1.22
C ARG A 859 23.80 -20.17 1.69
N LYS A 860 24.38 -21.12 2.42
CA LYS A 860 25.84 -21.13 2.65
C LYS A 860 26.54 -21.61 1.38
N LEU A 861 27.48 -20.80 0.89
CA LEU A 861 28.37 -21.13 -0.22
C LEU A 861 29.50 -22.05 0.25
N PRO A 862 30.13 -22.83 -0.64
CA PRO A 862 31.31 -23.62 -0.28
C PRO A 862 32.46 -22.73 0.20
N GLU A 863 33.46 -23.34 0.84
CA GLU A 863 34.71 -22.63 1.14
C GLU A 863 35.37 -22.16 -0.16
N MET A 864 35.68 -20.88 -0.24
CA MET A 864 36.32 -20.24 -1.39
C MET A 864 37.60 -19.54 -0.92
N LYS A 865 38.63 -19.61 -1.75
CA LYS A 865 39.89 -18.91 -1.50
C LYS A 865 39.78 -17.46 -1.92
N LYS A 866 40.64 -16.60 -1.36
CA LYS A 866 40.83 -15.25 -1.89
C LYS A 866 41.10 -15.32 -3.39
N GLY A 867 40.33 -14.57 -4.19
CA GLY A 867 40.48 -14.57 -5.64
C GLY A 867 39.18 -14.33 -6.41
N LEU A 868 39.26 -14.52 -7.72
CA LEU A 868 38.14 -14.42 -8.65
C LEU A 868 37.33 -15.72 -8.63
N HIS A 869 36.02 -15.58 -8.52
CA HIS A 869 35.04 -16.67 -8.55
C HIS A 869 33.87 -16.31 -9.46
N HIS A 870 33.09 -17.31 -9.86
CA HIS A 870 31.86 -17.13 -10.63
C HIS A 870 30.67 -17.72 -9.89
N LEU A 871 29.59 -16.94 -9.76
CA LEU A 871 28.31 -17.45 -9.25
C LEU A 871 27.36 -17.64 -10.43
N SER A 872 26.83 -18.85 -10.59
CA SER A 872 25.93 -19.22 -11.69
C SER A 872 24.54 -19.57 -11.20
N PHE A 873 23.51 -18.98 -11.81
CA PHE A 873 22.10 -19.26 -11.56
C PHE A 873 21.46 -19.97 -12.74
N TYR A 874 20.82 -21.10 -12.48
CA TYR A 874 20.23 -21.97 -13.49
C TYR A 874 18.71 -21.96 -13.37
N PRO A 875 17.96 -21.77 -14.48
CA PRO A 875 16.51 -21.78 -14.44
C PRO A 875 16.02 -23.19 -14.08
N VAL A 876 15.11 -23.30 -13.10
CA VAL A 876 14.53 -24.59 -12.66
C VAL A 876 13.02 -24.58 -12.84
N ASP A 877 12.34 -23.63 -12.21
CA ASP A 877 10.90 -23.43 -12.36
C ASP A 877 10.62 -22.12 -13.10
N ARG A 878 9.66 -22.16 -14.04
CA ARG A 878 9.15 -21.00 -14.76
C ARG A 878 8.69 -19.93 -13.77
N TYR A 879 8.89 -18.66 -14.11
CA TYR A 879 8.53 -17.50 -13.29
C TYR A 879 9.32 -17.35 -11.97
N PHE A 880 10.35 -18.18 -11.71
CA PHE A 880 11.32 -17.80 -10.69
C PHE A 880 11.95 -16.46 -11.08
N ALA A 881 11.79 -15.45 -10.25
CA ALA A 881 12.29 -14.12 -10.54
C ALA A 881 13.02 -13.51 -9.35
N PHE A 882 14.06 -12.74 -9.61
CA PHE A 882 14.88 -12.09 -8.59
C PHE A 882 15.50 -10.80 -9.13
N THR A 883 15.80 -9.89 -8.19
CA THR A 883 16.29 -8.54 -8.53
C THR A 883 17.77 -8.38 -8.25
N ARG A 884 18.29 -9.08 -7.24
CA ARG A 884 19.69 -9.06 -6.84
C ARG A 884 20.06 -10.25 -5.98
N PHE A 885 21.34 -10.40 -5.74
CA PHE A 885 21.88 -11.27 -4.70
C PHE A 885 23.02 -10.59 -3.96
N VAL A 886 23.25 -11.03 -2.72
CA VAL A 886 24.26 -10.48 -1.81
C VAL A 886 25.07 -11.62 -1.22
N ILE A 887 26.39 -11.47 -1.17
CA ILE A 887 27.31 -12.41 -0.52
C ILE A 887 27.90 -11.69 0.71
N TYR A 888 27.71 -12.29 1.89
CA TYR A 888 28.27 -11.81 3.14
C TYR A 888 29.41 -12.74 3.61
N GLN A 889 30.57 -12.15 3.86
CA GLN A 889 31.78 -12.85 4.32
C GLN A 889 31.85 -12.99 5.85
N GLY A 890 30.99 -12.31 6.59
CA GLY A 890 30.88 -12.39 8.05
C GLY A 890 29.42 -12.42 8.49
N GLU A 891 29.20 -12.10 9.78
CA GLU A 891 27.85 -11.93 10.30
C GLU A 891 27.13 -10.81 9.54
N ARG A 892 25.92 -11.12 9.06
CA ARG A 892 25.09 -10.21 8.31
C ARG A 892 24.62 -9.10 9.24
N LYS A 893 25.02 -7.84 8.98
CA LYS A 893 24.42 -6.67 9.63
C LYS A 893 23.03 -6.41 9.04
N GLU A 894 22.03 -6.24 9.91
CA GLU A 894 20.64 -6.03 9.48
C GLU A 894 20.48 -4.81 8.57
N ASN A 895 19.92 -5.04 7.38
CA ASN A 895 19.60 -4.04 6.36
C ASN A 895 18.38 -4.50 5.53
N SER A 896 17.72 -3.56 4.84
CA SER A 896 16.50 -3.83 4.09
C SER A 896 16.76 -4.16 2.62
N LEU A 897 17.62 -3.41 1.95
CA LEU A 897 17.80 -3.39 0.49
C LEU A 897 18.97 -4.24 0.01
N GLY A 898 19.95 -4.55 0.87
CA GLY A 898 21.16 -5.25 0.47
C GLY A 898 22.00 -4.46 -0.53
N LEU A 899 21.92 -3.12 -0.51
CA LEU A 899 22.58 -2.23 -1.47
C LEU A 899 23.67 -1.40 -0.78
N PRO A 900 24.95 -1.76 -0.90
CA PRO A 900 26.04 -0.90 -0.46
C PRO A 900 26.22 0.26 -1.46
N GLY A 901 26.22 1.50 -0.97
CA GLY A 901 26.50 2.72 -1.75
C GLY A 901 25.29 3.60 -2.05
N GLY A 902 25.45 4.56 -2.96
CA GLY A 902 24.52 5.68 -3.19
C GLY A 902 24.98 6.96 -2.49
N ASP A 903 24.16 8.00 -2.53
CA ASP A 903 24.48 9.28 -1.87
C ASP A 903 24.49 9.10 -0.34
N GLN A 904 25.68 9.26 0.26
CA GLN A 904 25.89 9.04 1.69
C GLN A 904 25.80 10.34 2.51
N ARG A 905 25.42 11.47 1.92
CA ARG A 905 25.28 12.73 2.66
C ARG A 905 24.17 12.60 3.71
N LEU A 906 24.23 13.45 4.74
CA LEU A 906 23.05 13.64 5.57
C LEU A 906 22.01 14.42 4.73
N PRO A 907 20.70 14.09 4.84
CA PRO A 907 19.65 14.86 4.18
C PRO A 907 19.75 16.36 4.47
N GLU A 908 19.44 17.18 3.46
CA GLU A 908 19.63 18.63 3.56
C GLU A 908 18.62 19.24 4.53
N LEU A 909 19.09 20.11 5.43
CA LEU A 909 18.22 20.85 6.32
C LEU A 909 17.83 22.17 5.67
N TRP A 910 16.53 22.37 5.47
CA TRP A 910 15.97 23.59 4.90
C TRP A 910 14.71 24.03 5.67
N ASP A 911 14.20 25.21 5.36
CA ASP A 911 13.02 25.79 6.00
C ASP A 911 11.74 25.23 5.39
N LEU A 912 11.40 24.00 5.80
CA LEU A 912 10.22 23.27 5.36
C LEU A 912 8.93 24.04 5.73
N THR A 913 8.87 24.63 6.93
CA THR A 913 7.69 25.38 7.38
C THR A 913 7.42 26.60 6.52
N ALA A 914 8.46 27.36 6.14
CA ALA A 914 8.28 28.49 5.22
C ALA A 914 7.76 28.02 3.85
N TRP A 915 8.30 26.92 3.33
CA TRP A 915 7.84 26.36 2.05
C TRP A 915 6.41 25.84 2.11
N GLU A 916 6.02 25.15 3.19
CA GLU A 916 4.64 24.68 3.40
C GLU A 916 3.66 25.84 3.40
N ASN A 917 3.98 26.92 4.13
CA ASN A 917 3.11 28.08 4.22
C ASN A 917 2.98 28.78 2.85
N GLN A 918 4.03 28.74 2.03
CA GLN A 918 3.99 29.24 0.67
C GLN A 918 3.16 28.32 -0.26
N PHE A 919 3.29 27.00 -0.13
CA PHE A 919 2.67 26.04 -1.06
C PHE A 919 1.22 25.71 -0.66
N TYR A 920 0.99 25.32 0.59
CA TYR A 920 -0.33 24.90 1.11
C TYR A 920 -1.13 26.05 1.70
N GLY A 921 -0.48 27.19 1.97
CA GLY A 921 -1.05 28.30 2.73
C GLY A 921 -0.79 28.19 4.23
N ASP A 922 -1.10 29.28 4.95
CA ASP A 922 -0.96 29.36 6.41
C ASP A 922 -2.09 28.58 7.11
N ILE A 923 -1.87 27.28 7.29
CA ILE A 923 -2.82 26.34 7.89
C ILE A 923 -2.45 26.12 9.37
N SER A 924 -3.36 26.50 10.27
CA SER A 924 -3.27 26.16 11.70
C SER A 924 -3.82 24.76 11.96
N LEU A 925 -2.92 23.81 12.26
CA LEU A 925 -3.31 22.44 12.62
C LEU A 925 -3.88 22.37 14.04
N LYS A 926 -4.97 21.61 14.21
CA LYS A 926 -5.53 21.27 15.53
C LYS A 926 -4.84 20.02 16.11
N PRO A 927 -4.89 19.78 17.44
CA PRO A 927 -4.47 18.51 18.01
C PRO A 927 -5.23 17.32 17.41
N ARG A 928 -4.60 16.15 17.42
CA ARG A 928 -5.28 14.89 17.10
C ARG A 928 -6.39 14.61 18.13
N PRO A 929 -7.47 13.91 17.74
CA PRO A 929 -8.50 13.52 18.68
C PRO A 929 -7.95 12.60 19.78
N VAL A 930 -8.55 12.68 20.97
CA VAL A 930 -8.26 11.78 22.09
C VAL A 930 -9.34 10.70 22.15
N GLU A 931 -8.90 9.46 22.16
CA GLU A 931 -9.78 8.29 22.20
C GLU A 931 -9.82 7.61 23.57
N TYR A 932 -11.02 7.24 24.00
CA TYR A 932 -11.27 6.52 25.24
C TYR A 932 -11.96 5.20 24.93
N ALA A 933 -11.31 4.09 25.29
CA ALA A 933 -11.89 2.77 25.17
C ALA A 933 -13.12 2.60 26.09
N PRO A 934 -14.15 1.85 25.67
CA PRO A 934 -15.24 1.49 26.55
C PRO A 934 -14.73 0.66 27.74
N VAL A 935 -15.38 0.81 28.89
CA VAL A 935 -14.98 0.14 30.15
C VAL A 935 -15.06 -1.39 30.04
N ILE A 936 -16.00 -1.92 29.25
CA ILE A 936 -16.13 -3.35 28.97
C ILE A 936 -16.10 -3.53 27.45
N SER A 937 -15.14 -4.31 26.97
CA SER A 937 -15.00 -4.68 25.55
C SER A 937 -14.67 -6.17 25.45
N ARG A 938 -15.38 -6.93 24.61
CA ARG A 938 -15.20 -8.39 24.52
C ARG A 938 -14.85 -8.90 23.12
N GLU A 939 -14.97 -8.07 22.08
CA GLU A 939 -14.77 -8.48 20.69
C GLU A 939 -13.74 -7.60 19.99
N ASP A 940 -12.83 -8.25 19.25
CA ASP A 940 -11.92 -7.58 18.34
C ASP A 940 -12.76 -7.05 17.16
N SER A 941 -12.92 -5.73 17.05
CA SER A 941 -13.78 -5.13 16.03
C SER A 941 -13.19 -3.84 15.45
N LEU A 942 -13.48 -3.63 14.15
CA LEU A 942 -13.18 -2.43 13.36
C LEU A 942 -14.20 -1.31 13.59
N ALA A 943 -15.36 -1.62 14.15
CA ALA A 943 -16.41 -0.63 14.39
C ALA A 943 -15.97 0.35 15.49
N VAL A 944 -15.97 1.65 15.19
CA VAL A 944 -15.65 2.71 16.15
C VAL A 944 -16.56 2.64 17.35
N THR A 945 -15.99 2.26 18.49
CA THR A 945 -16.70 2.27 19.78
C THR A 945 -16.06 3.18 20.81
N SER A 946 -14.85 3.69 20.51
CA SER A 946 -14.22 4.72 21.34
C SER A 946 -15.14 5.92 21.50
N LEU A 947 -15.18 6.47 22.71
CA LEU A 947 -15.57 7.87 22.84
C LEU A 947 -14.42 8.72 22.30
N ILE A 948 -14.70 9.55 21.31
CA ILE A 948 -13.72 10.44 20.68
C ILE A 948 -13.97 11.87 21.15
N LYS A 949 -12.93 12.55 21.64
CA LYS A 949 -12.96 13.98 21.98
C LYS A 949 -11.98 14.75 21.12
N TYR A 950 -12.40 15.91 20.61
CA TYR A 950 -11.58 16.79 19.77
C TYR A 950 -11.08 17.97 20.61
N PRO A 951 -9.79 18.04 20.98
CA PRO A 951 -9.26 19.18 21.71
C PRO A 951 -9.33 20.46 20.89
N GLU A 952 -9.60 21.60 21.54
CA GLU A 952 -9.62 22.90 20.87
C GLU A 952 -8.22 23.48 20.63
N ALA A 953 -7.27 23.15 21.52
CA ALA A 953 -5.89 23.63 21.47
C ALA A 953 -4.92 22.63 22.12
N TYR A 954 -3.63 22.76 21.79
CA TYR A 954 -2.54 22.01 22.42
C TYR A 954 -2.32 22.46 23.87
N ALA A 955 -1.89 21.56 24.74
CA ALA A 955 -1.47 21.90 26.11
C ALA A 955 -0.11 22.62 26.11
N ALA A 956 0.25 23.21 27.26
CA ALA A 956 1.56 23.81 27.44
C ALA A 956 2.67 22.73 27.43
N PRO A 957 3.79 22.97 26.72
CA PRO A 957 4.89 22.02 26.70
C PRO A 957 5.64 21.98 28.03
N ILE A 958 6.26 20.84 28.32
CA ILE A 958 7.14 20.61 29.46
C ILE A 958 8.54 20.23 28.98
N SER A 959 9.54 20.36 29.86
CA SER A 959 10.91 19.94 29.56
C SER A 959 11.17 18.50 30.03
N PRO A 960 12.08 17.76 29.38
CA PRO A 960 12.45 16.42 29.84
C PRO A 960 12.91 16.38 31.32
N GLU A 961 13.56 17.42 31.83
CA GLU A 961 14.00 17.53 33.23
C GLU A 961 12.83 17.64 34.22
N TRP A 962 11.64 18.07 33.76
CA TRP A 962 10.42 18.07 34.57
C TRP A 962 10.11 16.67 35.06
N TYR A 963 10.26 15.64 34.21
CA TYR A 963 10.00 14.24 34.57
C TYR A 963 10.91 13.76 35.69
N LEU A 964 12.20 14.12 35.65
CA LEU A 964 13.17 13.76 36.68
C LEU A 964 12.84 14.40 38.04
N LYS A 965 12.35 15.65 38.05
CA LYS A 965 11.90 16.34 39.26
C LYS A 965 10.57 15.78 39.78
N ALA A 966 9.62 15.56 38.89
CA ALA A 966 8.32 15.00 39.23
C ALA A 966 8.44 13.58 39.78
N GLY A 967 9.29 12.74 39.18
CA GLY A 967 9.58 11.39 39.66
C GLY A 967 10.15 11.36 41.07
N LYS A 968 10.99 12.33 41.46
CA LYS A 968 11.51 12.46 42.85
C LYS A 968 10.44 12.87 43.86
N LYS A 969 9.45 13.67 43.46
CA LYS A 969 8.31 14.04 44.32
C LYS A 969 7.36 12.84 44.49
N GLY A 970 7.09 12.15 43.39
CA GLY A 970 6.15 11.04 43.31
C GLY A 970 4.69 11.52 43.19
N PRO A 971 3.81 10.65 42.66
CA PRO A 971 2.38 10.92 42.55
C PRO A 971 1.65 10.96 43.91
N GLU A 972 0.70 11.89 44.04
CA GLU A 972 -0.15 12.07 45.23
C GLU A 972 -1.62 12.18 44.82
N GLU A 973 -2.52 11.73 45.70
CA GLU A 973 -3.96 11.89 45.48
C GLU A 973 -4.41 13.34 45.66
N VAL A 974 -5.09 13.86 44.64
CA VAL A 974 -5.78 15.16 44.67
C VAL A 974 -7.23 14.94 44.28
N SER A 975 -8.14 15.29 45.19
CA SER A 975 -9.61 15.24 44.97
C SER A 975 -10.12 13.88 44.45
N GLY A 976 -9.61 12.77 44.98
CA GLY A 976 -10.04 11.43 44.57
C GLY A 976 -9.33 10.85 43.35
N THR A 977 -8.33 11.56 42.80
CA THR A 977 -7.63 11.18 41.57
C THR A 977 -6.13 11.18 41.77
N ILE A 978 -5.42 10.30 41.06
CA ILE A 978 -3.95 10.23 41.06
C ILE A 978 -3.49 10.20 39.61
N ARG A 979 -2.55 11.08 39.28
CA ARG A 979 -1.99 11.23 37.93
C ARG A 979 -0.53 10.82 37.94
N ILE A 980 -0.16 9.93 37.03
CA ILE A 980 1.19 9.40 36.89
C ILE A 980 1.61 9.58 35.43
N ASP A 981 2.73 10.25 35.21
CA ASP A 981 3.42 10.24 33.93
C ASP A 981 4.42 9.08 33.91
N ALA A 982 4.38 8.24 32.87
CA ALA A 982 5.19 7.03 32.85
C ALA A 982 6.70 7.34 32.86
N ALA A 983 7.10 8.41 32.16
CA ALA A 983 8.50 8.83 32.11
C ALA A 983 9.05 9.34 33.46
N MET A 984 8.23 9.50 34.51
CA MET A 984 8.74 9.71 35.87
C MET A 984 9.67 8.57 36.35
N ALA A 985 9.50 7.36 35.81
CA ALA A 985 10.35 6.21 36.11
C ALA A 985 11.83 6.44 35.73
N LEU A 986 12.10 7.33 34.77
CA LEU A 986 13.47 7.74 34.40
C LEU A 986 14.23 8.43 35.54
N SER A 987 13.52 8.91 36.58
CA SER A 987 14.17 9.50 37.75
C SER A 987 15.00 8.50 38.57
N GLY A 988 14.74 7.20 38.44
CA GLY A 988 15.40 6.14 39.21
C GLY A 988 15.29 6.33 40.72
N SER A 989 14.28 7.08 41.18
CA SER A 989 14.14 7.45 42.58
C SER A 989 13.38 6.37 43.35
N SER A 990 13.39 6.45 44.68
CA SER A 990 12.53 5.59 45.51
C SER A 990 11.04 5.82 45.29
N ARG A 991 10.65 6.85 44.53
CA ARG A 991 9.27 7.21 44.22
C ARG A 991 8.83 6.73 42.83
N ALA A 992 9.73 6.62 41.86
CA ALA A 992 9.46 6.09 40.53
C ALA A 992 10.75 5.53 39.91
N TRP A 993 10.72 4.27 39.46
CA TRP A 993 11.89 3.57 38.90
C TRP A 993 11.50 2.46 37.91
N THR A 994 12.48 2.00 37.14
CA THR A 994 12.36 0.82 36.26
C THR A 994 13.03 -0.39 36.91
N GLU A 995 12.48 -1.59 36.71
CA GLU A 995 13.15 -2.87 37.01
C GLU A 995 13.28 -3.72 35.73
N GLY A 996 14.30 -4.58 35.67
CA GLY A 996 14.66 -5.33 34.46
C GLY A 996 15.46 -4.49 33.45
N PHE A 997 15.71 -5.05 32.27
CA PHE A 997 16.49 -4.41 31.19
C PHE A 997 15.59 -3.96 30.03
N GLY A 998 16.12 -3.12 29.15
CA GLY A 998 15.50 -2.78 27.86
C GLY A 998 14.52 -1.61 27.87
N TRP A 999 14.21 -1.02 29.02
CA TRP A 999 13.40 0.21 29.09
C TRP A 999 14.09 1.38 28.40
N GLU A 1000 13.40 1.96 27.43
CA GLU A 1000 13.75 3.17 26.72
C GLU A 1000 12.56 4.16 26.80
N TYR A 1001 12.75 5.35 26.25
CA TYR A 1001 11.72 6.38 26.17
C TYR A 1001 11.65 6.98 24.76
N CYS A 1002 10.49 7.54 24.42
CA CYS A 1002 10.26 8.22 23.15
C CYS A 1002 9.26 9.37 23.31
N SER A 1003 9.23 10.29 22.35
CA SER A 1003 8.25 11.37 22.32
C SER A 1003 6.81 10.85 22.19
N SER A 1004 5.86 11.54 22.82
CA SER A 1004 4.43 11.29 22.68
C SER A 1004 3.67 12.58 22.31
N GLU A 1005 2.38 12.45 21.98
CA GLU A 1005 1.53 13.60 21.61
C GLU A 1005 1.09 14.44 22.82
N SER A 1006 1.41 14.00 24.04
CA SER A 1006 1.01 14.69 25.27
C SER A 1006 1.87 15.93 25.55
N PHE A 1007 1.39 16.82 26.43
CA PHE A 1007 1.97 18.13 26.72
C PHE A 1007 2.33 18.92 25.45
N GLY A 1008 1.38 19.07 24.53
CA GLY A 1008 1.64 19.81 23.29
C GLY A 1008 2.77 19.20 22.44
N ARG A 1009 2.86 17.86 22.38
CA ARG A 1009 3.91 17.09 21.67
C ARG A 1009 5.30 17.19 22.28
N SER A 1010 5.41 17.56 23.56
CA SER A 1010 6.67 17.52 24.33
C SER A 1010 6.74 16.37 25.34
N GLY A 1011 5.65 15.60 25.45
CA GLY A 1011 5.54 14.47 26.36
C GLY A 1011 6.44 13.29 25.99
N LEU A 1012 6.63 12.40 26.96
CA LEU A 1012 7.43 11.18 26.83
C LEU A 1012 6.61 9.94 27.19
N ALA A 1013 6.77 8.89 26.40
CA ALA A 1013 6.27 7.55 26.66
C ALA A 1013 7.43 6.57 26.93
N MET A 1014 7.22 5.65 27.87
CA MET A 1014 8.13 4.54 28.17
C MET A 1014 7.80 3.33 27.30
N TYR A 1015 8.81 2.64 26.78
CA TYR A 1015 8.64 1.45 25.94
C TYR A 1015 9.92 0.58 25.91
N ILE A 1016 9.84 -0.57 25.26
CA ILE A 1016 11.01 -1.43 24.97
C ILE A 1016 11.15 -1.55 23.45
N ARG A 1017 12.31 -1.16 22.91
CA ARG A 1017 12.52 -1.01 21.46
C ARG A 1017 12.71 -2.33 20.71
N ASP A 1018 13.43 -3.29 21.31
CA ASP A 1018 13.73 -4.56 20.65
C ASP A 1018 12.46 -5.42 20.49
N ARG A 1019 11.91 -5.42 19.27
CA ARG A 1019 10.66 -6.09 18.91
C ARG A 1019 10.70 -7.62 19.03
N SER A 1020 11.87 -8.21 19.20
CA SER A 1020 12.02 -9.66 19.37
C SER A 1020 11.66 -10.14 20.78
N LEU A 1021 11.62 -9.22 21.76
CA LEU A 1021 11.45 -9.57 23.16
C LEU A 1021 9.98 -9.83 23.52
N ARG A 1022 9.76 -10.95 24.22
CA ARG A 1022 8.50 -11.44 24.77
C ARG A 1022 8.78 -12.08 26.13
N TRP A 1023 7.82 -12.02 27.04
CA TRP A 1023 7.93 -12.67 28.36
C TRP A 1023 6.75 -13.60 28.59
N GLU A 1024 7.02 -14.81 29.07
CA GLU A 1024 5.98 -15.82 29.32
C GLU A 1024 5.20 -15.52 30.62
N THR A 1025 5.87 -14.93 31.60
CA THR A 1025 5.30 -14.60 32.92
C THR A 1025 5.52 -13.15 33.29
N ALA A 1026 4.65 -12.60 34.14
CA ALA A 1026 4.71 -11.20 34.58
C ALA A 1026 5.92 -10.93 35.49
N GLU A 1027 6.38 -11.96 36.22
CA GLU A 1027 7.51 -11.91 37.14
C GLU A 1027 8.86 -11.84 36.41
N GLU A 1028 8.94 -12.36 35.18
CA GLU A 1028 10.12 -12.28 34.32
C GLU A 1028 10.18 -10.98 33.50
N ALA A 1029 9.02 -10.34 33.31
CA ALA A 1029 8.90 -9.12 32.54
C ALA A 1029 9.54 -7.93 33.26
N PRO A 1030 10.24 -7.04 32.54
CA PRO A 1030 10.70 -5.77 33.09
C PRO A 1030 9.50 -4.91 33.48
N SER A 1031 9.67 -3.98 34.42
CA SER A 1031 8.54 -3.26 34.99
C SER A 1031 8.78 -1.76 35.21
N LEU A 1032 7.70 -0.99 35.11
CA LEU A 1032 7.64 0.40 35.57
C LEU A 1032 7.00 0.43 36.95
N ASN A 1033 7.63 1.11 37.89
CA ASN A 1033 7.21 1.14 39.29
C ASN A 1033 6.96 2.56 39.77
N TYR A 1034 5.80 2.79 40.40
CA TYR A 1034 5.39 4.10 40.88
C TYR A 1034 4.85 4.00 42.30
N ARG A 1035 5.47 4.75 43.21
CA ARG A 1035 5.05 4.84 44.61
C ARG A 1035 4.17 6.06 44.81
N PHE A 1036 2.93 5.85 45.23
CA PHE A 1036 1.93 6.90 45.40
C PHE A 1036 1.32 6.88 46.81
N ARG A 1037 0.76 8.02 47.23
CA ARG A 1037 0.00 8.12 48.50
C ARG A 1037 -1.46 8.44 48.23
N CYS A 1038 -2.35 7.76 48.96
CA CYS A 1038 -3.79 7.95 48.84
C CYS A 1038 -4.53 7.82 50.19
N GLY A 1039 -5.72 8.38 50.28
CA GLY A 1039 -6.64 8.33 51.42
C GLY A 1039 -7.50 7.06 51.46
N GLY A 1040 -7.18 6.05 50.64
CA GLY A 1040 -7.89 4.77 50.58
C GLY A 1040 -9.19 4.80 49.77
N GLY A 1041 -9.61 3.62 49.31
CA GLY A 1041 -10.80 3.43 48.48
C GLY A 1041 -10.55 2.47 47.31
N MET A 1042 -11.59 2.27 46.50
CA MET A 1042 -11.50 1.55 45.23
C MET A 1042 -11.12 2.54 44.12
N TYR A 1043 -10.11 2.20 43.33
CA TYR A 1043 -9.67 2.99 42.18
C TYR A 1043 -9.81 2.20 40.89
N ARG A 1044 -10.27 2.87 39.85
CA ARG A 1044 -10.10 2.44 38.46
C ARG A 1044 -8.84 3.06 37.89
N ILE A 1045 -8.03 2.24 37.23
CA ILE A 1045 -6.82 2.68 36.55
C ILE A 1045 -7.09 2.74 35.05
N TRP A 1046 -6.81 3.89 34.46
CA TRP A 1046 -6.72 4.10 33.03
C TRP A 1046 -5.25 4.22 32.63
N MET A 1047 -4.90 3.71 31.45
CA MET A 1047 -3.57 3.84 30.86
C MET A 1047 -3.69 4.51 29.49
N LEU A 1048 -2.84 5.50 29.20
CA LEU A 1048 -2.71 6.05 27.86
C LEU A 1048 -1.61 5.28 27.14
N ALA A 1049 -1.99 4.44 26.19
CA ALA A 1049 -1.07 3.53 25.53
C ALA A 1049 -1.19 3.57 24.00
N LYS A 1050 -0.10 3.23 23.32
CA LYS A 1050 -0.04 2.96 21.87
C LYS A 1050 0.66 1.63 21.63
N PHE A 1051 0.12 0.85 20.71
CA PHE A 1051 0.71 -0.38 20.18
C PHE A 1051 0.46 -0.47 18.67
N ASN A 1052 1.34 -1.19 17.98
CA ASN A 1052 1.30 -1.39 16.53
C ASN A 1052 0.81 -2.79 16.14
N ARG A 1053 0.78 -3.73 17.09
CA ARG A 1053 0.39 -5.13 16.87
C ARG A 1053 -0.33 -5.69 18.10
N LYS A 1054 -1.12 -6.75 17.89
CA LYS A 1054 -1.89 -7.42 18.95
C LYS A 1054 -1.03 -7.86 20.12
N GLU A 1055 0.12 -8.44 19.84
CA GLU A 1055 0.98 -9.00 20.88
C GLU A 1055 1.54 -7.90 21.80
N GLU A 1056 1.70 -6.68 21.29
CA GLU A 1056 2.19 -5.53 22.07
C GLU A 1056 1.13 -4.98 23.03
N ALA A 1057 -0.14 -5.36 22.89
CA ALA A 1057 -1.22 -4.86 23.72
C ALA A 1057 -1.33 -5.56 25.09
N PHE A 1058 -0.59 -6.64 25.31
CA PHE A 1058 -0.67 -7.43 26.54
C PHE A 1058 0.31 -6.93 27.62
N PHE A 1059 -0.19 -6.75 28.84
CA PHE A 1059 0.60 -6.39 30.03
C PHE A 1059 0.03 -7.04 31.29
N ALA A 1060 0.85 -7.09 32.34
CA ALA A 1060 0.43 -7.37 33.69
C ALA A 1060 0.57 -6.11 34.55
N MET A 1061 -0.13 -6.09 35.69
CA MET A 1061 0.03 -5.05 36.69
C MET A 1061 0.20 -5.65 38.08
N GLY A 1062 1.08 -5.07 38.88
CA GLY A 1062 1.29 -5.40 40.28
C GLY A 1062 0.83 -4.30 41.22
N PHE A 1063 0.41 -4.69 42.41
CA PHE A 1063 0.04 -3.79 43.49
C PHE A 1063 0.64 -4.29 44.81
N ASP A 1064 1.46 -3.46 45.46
CA ASP A 1064 2.18 -3.76 46.72
C ASP A 1064 2.93 -5.11 46.69
N GLY A 1065 3.64 -5.39 45.60
CA GLY A 1065 4.47 -6.58 45.43
C GLY A 1065 3.71 -7.85 45.08
N ARG A 1066 2.43 -7.76 44.73
CA ARG A 1066 1.62 -8.89 44.23
C ARG A 1066 1.08 -8.58 42.85
N MET A 1067 1.23 -9.51 41.90
CA MET A 1067 0.57 -9.41 40.60
C MET A 1067 -0.95 -9.48 40.78
N LEU A 1068 -1.67 -8.61 40.06
CA LEU A 1068 -3.12 -8.66 40.00
C LEU A 1068 -3.54 -9.89 39.20
N PRO A 1069 -4.60 -10.60 39.62
CA PRO A 1069 -5.15 -11.70 38.83
C PRO A 1069 -5.71 -11.16 37.51
N GLU A 1070 -5.67 -11.97 36.46
CA GLU A 1070 -6.11 -11.59 35.11
C GLU A 1070 -7.55 -11.04 35.08
N GLU A 1071 -8.42 -11.55 35.94
CA GLU A 1071 -9.81 -11.09 36.11
C GLU A 1071 -9.99 -9.65 36.63
N GLU A 1072 -8.93 -9.05 37.19
CA GLU A 1072 -8.92 -7.64 37.63
C GLU A 1072 -8.22 -6.72 36.61
N LEU A 1073 -7.60 -7.30 35.59
CA LEU A 1073 -7.00 -6.57 34.46
C LEU A 1073 -8.05 -6.34 33.36
N TYR A 1074 -7.78 -5.36 32.50
CA TYR A 1074 -8.55 -5.07 31.29
C TYR A 1074 -10.05 -4.81 31.54
N SER A 1075 -10.43 -4.55 32.79
CA SER A 1075 -11.84 -4.51 33.24
C SER A 1075 -12.67 -5.73 32.78
N LYS A 1076 -12.08 -6.93 32.79
CA LYS A 1076 -12.70 -8.20 32.34
C LYS A 1076 -13.01 -8.24 30.83
N GLY A 1077 -12.27 -7.47 30.05
CA GLY A 1077 -12.38 -7.39 28.60
C GLY A 1077 -11.06 -7.72 27.87
N ASN A 1078 -11.01 -7.39 26.59
CA ASN A 1078 -9.78 -7.38 25.80
C ASN A 1078 -9.35 -5.92 25.51
N LEU A 1079 -8.04 -5.66 25.58
CA LEU A 1079 -7.47 -4.35 25.30
C LEU A 1079 -7.21 -4.11 23.82
N PHE A 1080 -6.79 -5.17 23.13
CA PHE A 1080 -6.51 -5.10 21.71
C PHE A 1080 -7.80 -4.95 20.91
N ARG A 1081 -7.79 -4.01 19.96
CA ARG A 1081 -8.80 -3.90 18.92
C ARG A 1081 -8.18 -3.37 17.64
N TYR A 1082 -8.66 -3.86 16.50
CA TYR A 1082 -8.17 -3.40 15.20
C TYR A 1082 -8.35 -1.89 15.01
N GLU A 1083 -9.47 -1.30 15.48
CA GLU A 1083 -9.71 0.16 15.39
C GLU A 1083 -8.63 1.04 16.06
N ALA A 1084 -7.83 0.47 16.98
CA ALA A 1084 -6.98 1.23 17.90
C ALA A 1084 -5.48 0.99 17.72
N GLU A 1085 -5.06 0.19 16.74
CA GLU A 1085 -3.62 0.14 16.44
C GLU A 1085 -3.17 1.50 15.90
N GLN A 1086 -1.88 1.81 16.10
CA GLN A 1086 -1.23 3.03 15.60
C GLN A 1086 -1.72 4.35 16.25
N ILE A 1087 -2.57 4.32 17.27
CA ILE A 1087 -2.99 5.51 18.01
C ILE A 1087 -2.71 5.44 19.50
N TYR A 1088 -2.57 6.60 20.13
CA TYR A 1088 -2.66 6.69 21.58
C TYR A 1088 -4.13 6.64 22.00
N ARG A 1089 -4.46 5.69 22.88
CA ARG A 1089 -5.81 5.48 23.39
C ARG A 1089 -5.78 5.31 24.90
N TRP A 1090 -6.73 5.94 25.60
CA TRP A 1090 -6.98 5.67 27.01
C TRP A 1090 -7.72 4.34 27.15
N VAL A 1091 -7.08 3.37 27.79
CA VAL A 1091 -7.58 2.01 28.00
C VAL A 1091 -7.81 1.75 29.49
N PRO A 1092 -8.92 1.08 29.88
CA PRO A 1092 -9.15 0.70 31.27
C PRO A 1092 -8.21 -0.45 31.64
N ALA A 1093 -7.20 -0.17 32.45
CA ALA A 1093 -6.11 -1.10 32.72
C ALA A 1093 -6.42 -2.08 33.84
N ALA A 1094 -6.92 -1.60 34.98
CA ALA A 1094 -7.22 -2.44 36.15
C ALA A 1094 -8.18 -1.77 37.14
N ARG A 1095 -8.64 -2.54 38.14
CA ARG A 1095 -9.24 -2.01 39.37
C ARG A 1095 -8.43 -2.48 40.57
N ILE A 1096 -8.22 -1.57 41.53
CA ILE A 1096 -7.51 -1.87 42.77
C ILE A 1096 -8.27 -1.32 43.97
N THR A 1097 -8.13 -1.97 45.13
CA THR A 1097 -8.57 -1.42 46.41
C THR A 1097 -7.35 -1.11 47.24
N ALA A 1098 -7.19 0.16 47.61
CA ALA A 1098 -6.06 0.63 48.40
C ALA A 1098 -6.53 1.05 49.80
N ALA A 1099 -5.73 0.76 50.81
CA ALA A 1099 -5.91 1.33 52.14
C ALA A 1099 -5.46 2.81 52.14
N PRO A 1100 -5.81 3.62 53.16
CA PRO A 1100 -5.17 4.91 53.34
C PRO A 1100 -3.68 4.70 53.63
N GLY A 1101 -2.80 5.29 52.82
CA GLY A 1101 -1.37 5.08 52.97
C GLY A 1101 -0.57 5.22 51.67
N GLU A 1102 0.64 4.68 51.70
CA GLU A 1102 1.59 4.66 50.60
C GLU A 1102 1.60 3.27 49.96
N HIS A 1103 1.54 3.23 48.64
CA HIS A 1103 1.40 2.02 47.83
C HIS A 1103 2.33 2.04 46.63
N ILE A 1104 2.61 0.86 46.07
CA ILE A 1104 3.41 0.71 44.84
C ILE A 1104 2.53 0.11 43.74
N LEU A 1105 2.46 0.81 42.62
CA LEU A 1105 1.90 0.32 41.36
C LEU A 1105 3.03 -0.15 40.46
N GLN A 1106 2.88 -1.35 39.90
CA GLN A 1106 3.82 -1.94 38.94
C GLN A 1106 3.10 -2.20 37.61
N VAL A 1107 3.75 -1.91 36.48
CA VAL A 1107 3.25 -2.20 35.13
C VAL A 1107 4.31 -2.99 34.38
N CYS A 1108 3.97 -4.19 33.90
CA CYS A 1108 4.88 -5.12 33.23
C CYS A 1108 4.38 -5.41 31.80
N PRO A 1109 5.01 -4.89 30.74
CA PRO A 1109 4.67 -5.31 29.38
C PRO A 1109 5.02 -6.79 29.18
N LEU A 1110 4.14 -7.58 28.57
CA LEU A 1110 4.42 -8.98 28.20
C LEU A 1110 5.08 -9.11 26.81
N ALA A 1111 5.29 -7.95 26.18
CA ALA A 1111 5.80 -7.79 24.84
C ALA A 1111 6.49 -6.45 24.69
N SER A 1112 7.62 -6.43 23.98
CA SER A 1112 8.21 -5.19 23.50
C SER A 1112 7.26 -4.41 22.58
N GLY A 1113 7.52 -3.12 22.39
CA GLY A 1113 6.71 -2.25 21.50
C GLY A 1113 5.57 -1.47 22.17
N LEU A 1114 5.03 -1.94 23.31
CA LEU A 1114 4.01 -1.21 24.07
C LEU A 1114 4.54 0.14 24.54
N ARG A 1115 3.93 1.25 24.09
CA ARG A 1115 4.27 2.60 24.53
C ARG A 1115 3.28 3.06 25.58
N ILE A 1116 3.78 3.44 26.75
CA ILE A 1116 2.98 3.89 27.90
C ILE A 1116 3.30 5.35 28.17
N ASP A 1117 2.33 6.24 28.01
CA ASP A 1117 2.48 7.69 28.23
C ASP A 1117 2.12 8.05 29.67
N ARG A 1118 0.89 7.73 30.10
CA ARG A 1118 0.33 8.14 31.40
C ARG A 1118 -0.55 7.07 32.03
N LEU A 1119 -0.69 7.14 33.35
CA LEU A 1119 -1.68 6.38 34.14
C LEU A 1119 -2.56 7.36 34.93
N TYR A 1120 -3.86 7.09 34.95
CA TYR A 1120 -4.85 7.89 35.67
C TYR A 1120 -5.68 7.00 36.58
N LEU A 1121 -5.56 7.20 37.89
CA LEU A 1121 -6.35 6.47 38.88
C LEU A 1121 -7.47 7.38 39.39
N THR A 1122 -8.68 6.86 39.45
CA THR A 1122 -9.85 7.59 39.94
C THR A 1122 -10.74 6.73 40.84
N LYS A 1123 -11.30 7.32 41.90
CA LYS A 1123 -12.35 6.71 42.74
C LYS A 1123 -13.74 6.70 42.08
N GLY A 1124 -13.95 7.56 41.08
CA GLY A 1124 -15.23 7.73 40.40
C GLY A 1124 -15.28 7.02 39.04
N GLU A 1125 -16.24 7.47 38.24
CA GLU A 1125 -16.48 6.98 36.87
C GLU A 1125 -15.99 7.99 35.82
N GLU A 1126 -15.31 9.07 36.24
CA GLU A 1126 -14.80 10.08 35.32
C GLU A 1126 -13.72 9.53 34.39
N LEU A 1127 -13.70 10.07 33.19
CA LEU A 1127 -12.67 9.81 32.20
C LEU A 1127 -11.40 10.59 32.55
N PRO A 1128 -10.22 10.07 32.15
CA PRO A 1128 -8.99 10.85 32.19
C PRO A 1128 -9.18 12.22 31.52
N PRO A 1129 -8.65 13.31 32.09
CA PRO A 1129 -8.81 14.64 31.52
C PRO A 1129 -8.14 14.73 30.13
N LEU A 1130 -8.58 15.69 29.31
CA LEU A 1130 -7.83 16.07 28.13
C LEU A 1130 -6.47 16.64 28.54
N ASP A 1131 -5.51 16.62 27.61
CA ASP A 1131 -4.12 17.01 27.89
C ASP A 1131 -3.98 18.40 28.55
N ALA A 1132 -4.76 19.39 28.10
CA ALA A 1132 -4.78 20.73 28.69
C ALA A 1132 -5.22 20.77 30.17
N GLY A 1133 -5.93 19.75 30.64
CA GLY A 1133 -6.38 19.59 32.02
C GLY A 1133 -5.51 18.67 32.88
N TRP A 1134 -4.37 18.19 32.38
CA TRP A 1134 -3.54 17.20 33.08
C TRP A 1134 -2.78 17.73 34.29
N ASN A 1135 -2.40 19.01 34.30
CA ASN A 1135 -1.64 19.63 35.40
C ASN A 1135 -2.53 20.37 36.43
N GLY A 1136 -3.87 20.27 36.30
CA GLY A 1136 -4.84 20.99 37.12
C GLY A 1136 -5.19 20.36 38.46
#